data_AF-A0A8B8C1Z1-F1
#
_entry.id   AF-A0A8B8C1Z1-F1
#
_cell.length_a   1.000
_cell.length_b   1.000
_cell.length_c   1.000
_cell.angle_alpha   90.00
_cell.angle_beta   90.00
_cell.angle_gamma   90.00
#
_symmetry.space_group_name_H-M   'P 1'
#
loop_
_entity.id
_entity.type
_entity.pdbx_description
1 polymer ?
#
loop_
_entity_poly.entity_id
_entity_poly.type
_entity_poly.pdbx_seq_one_letter_code
_entity_poly.pdbx_strand_id
1 'polypeptide(L)'
;MSIDFMDVSDNGYDTCYHWLEVRYNLMGQDGPELCGLRKAETFFTTPDEMKNVMILKFNSIISSDRPSSAGFHLTVRSIGTSCVDHPCKFGKCFVTSTSYRCQCQPGYGGTNCDEIVDNTMNLHANFDDTGLNFLQNIPTDNFDWTLNTGTTPSDSTGPTSAHSGQYYMYIEASSPRTSGNKAILSSNIVKFTTAQERCLRFAYHMYGSMLGSLAVYYQGSNVGKTLAFVKNRNQGNQWIPVEIEIPVVGNLQISFEGVIGAGYAGDIAIDSVELLSHSCSYTTTSATTTETSPKTSKTTWTTKIHRSTGPTIPTQATDSASNTTAIENDDISVSDTSDIPLTANTTMVTNTDILTTIDDINSTPDVTINSSVLPSTTTQTPTPLPDKVTCGFENRNTCFLENLARESIIQTEERTQDLLRDDFDWTTGQSGPTASSETGPSAAYAGSQYAYMEASSPREAGDRALLKTTNLFKETTQCLSFSYHMFGNSNGVGELNVYFSSSNGTTGRIFHRAGNQGDSWKREAIQIPPNKGLQIYFEGIRGPSYRSDIALDEIIVSEGQCGCAAMPCQHGGSCQPGSGSSYSCNCVGGYGGSNCHELVSGVTCTFNNGMCDFLSQSHDDNDDWLIGQSTRSWDTGPQTPLDGDFAFMEATFKPRGSTATLTTAGTQLAFQDWCLMFSVYMYGYNMGALVVKAGSSGQGLPYRWFWYGDKGAFWQTQWVTIQATRNLVIEFQAIRGWGYRSDIAIDNVSLFPGNC
;
A
#
# COMPACT_ATOMS: atom_id res chain seq x y z
N MET A 1 -29.02 41.36 17.29
CA MET A 1 -28.91 42.65 18.01
C MET A 1 -30.30 43.07 18.47
N SER A 2 -30.47 43.56 19.70
CA SER A 2 -31.75 44.13 20.17
C SER A 2 -31.66 45.63 20.43
N ILE A 3 -32.72 46.35 20.03
CA ILE A 3 -33.01 47.71 20.48
C ILE A 3 -33.89 47.58 21.73
N ASP A 4 -33.27 47.57 22.90
CA ASP A 4 -34.01 47.49 24.16
C ASP A 4 -34.78 48.81 24.38
N PHE A 5 -34.11 49.93 24.05
CA PHE A 5 -34.69 51.26 23.97
C PHE A 5 -33.95 52.13 22.94
N MET A 6 -34.68 52.92 22.15
CA MET A 6 -34.15 54.04 21.39
C MET A 6 -35.18 55.17 21.33
N ASP A 7 -34.74 56.41 21.49
CA ASP A 7 -35.41 57.60 20.98
C ASP A 7 -34.36 58.61 20.49
N VAL A 8 -34.29 58.75 19.17
CA VAL A 8 -33.40 59.68 18.45
C VAL A 8 -34.19 60.79 17.75
N SER A 9 -35.45 61.00 18.13
CA SER A 9 -36.24 62.15 17.67
C SER A 9 -35.74 63.47 18.28
N ASP A 10 -36.10 64.58 17.63
CA ASP A 10 -35.93 65.92 18.20
C ASP A 10 -37.00 66.15 19.27
N ASN A 11 -36.54 66.32 20.52
CA ASN A 11 -37.35 66.62 21.71
C ASN A 11 -38.55 65.67 22.00
N GLY A 12 -38.57 64.44 21.46
CA GLY A 12 -39.61 63.45 21.73
C GLY A 12 -40.88 63.61 20.88
N TYR A 13 -40.83 64.40 19.79
CA TYR A 13 -41.98 64.70 18.92
C TYR A 13 -42.01 63.91 17.60
N ASP A 14 -41.33 62.75 17.55
CA ASP A 14 -41.18 61.86 16.38
C ASP A 14 -40.62 62.52 15.09
N THR A 15 -40.10 63.75 15.19
CA THR A 15 -39.39 64.43 14.11
C THR A 15 -37.95 63.93 14.00
N CYS A 16 -37.64 63.27 12.88
CA CYS A 16 -36.36 62.59 12.67
C CYS A 16 -35.32 63.48 11.98
N TYR A 17 -34.35 63.97 12.77
CA TYR A 17 -33.13 64.63 12.26
C TYR A 17 -31.89 63.74 12.36
N HIS A 18 -31.98 62.68 13.17
CA HIS A 18 -30.94 61.67 13.41
C HIS A 18 -31.51 60.28 13.12
N TRP A 19 -30.65 59.38 12.65
CA TRP A 19 -31.05 58.01 12.36
C TRP A 19 -29.95 56.98 12.66
N LEU A 20 -30.39 55.78 13.03
CA LEU A 20 -29.54 54.60 13.19
C LEU A 20 -29.74 53.68 11.99
N GLU A 21 -28.77 53.62 11.09
CA GLU A 21 -28.76 52.66 9.99
C GLU A 21 -28.23 51.30 10.48
N VAL A 22 -28.96 50.22 10.20
CA VAL A 22 -28.60 48.84 10.57
C VAL A 22 -28.35 48.01 9.31
N ARG A 23 -27.09 47.87 8.89
CA ARG A 23 -26.71 47.02 7.74
C ARG A 23 -26.50 45.58 8.21
N TYR A 24 -27.25 44.64 7.65
CA TYR A 24 -27.20 43.21 8.02
C TYR A 24 -27.14 42.23 6.82
N ASN A 25 -27.02 42.77 5.60
CA ASN A 25 -26.85 42.04 4.34
C ASN A 25 -25.57 42.51 3.62
N LEU A 26 -25.15 41.74 2.60
CA LEU A 26 -24.05 41.95 1.63
C LEU A 26 -23.33 43.31 1.67
N MET A 27 -22.01 43.30 1.89
CA MET A 27 -21.16 44.51 1.88
C MET A 27 -21.32 45.32 0.59
N GLY A 28 -21.92 46.51 0.71
CA GLY A 28 -22.19 47.42 -0.41
C GLY A 28 -23.65 47.87 -0.50
N GLN A 29 -24.59 47.17 0.14
CA GLN A 29 -25.98 47.63 0.26
C GLN A 29 -26.18 48.54 1.49
N ASP A 30 -27.17 49.42 1.41
CA ASP A 30 -27.65 50.25 2.52
C ASP A 30 -28.71 49.49 3.33
N GLY A 31 -28.74 49.72 4.64
CA GLY A 31 -29.67 49.09 5.58
C GLY A 31 -30.88 49.97 5.87
N PRO A 32 -31.92 49.44 6.56
CA PRO A 32 -32.99 50.27 7.07
C PRO A 32 -32.46 51.33 8.05
N GLU A 33 -32.90 52.56 7.83
CA GLU A 33 -32.62 53.72 8.66
C GLU A 33 -33.75 53.88 9.70
N LEU A 34 -33.38 53.91 10.98
CA LEU A 34 -34.32 53.86 12.11
C LEU A 34 -34.30 55.17 12.91
N CYS A 35 -35.49 55.70 13.19
CA CYS A 35 -35.69 56.87 14.03
C CYS A 35 -37.00 56.75 14.86
N GLY A 36 -37.31 57.79 15.65
CA GLY A 36 -38.44 57.83 16.58
C GLY A 36 -38.23 56.98 17.84
N LEU A 37 -39.30 56.83 18.65
CA LEU A 37 -39.30 55.99 19.85
C LEU A 37 -39.48 54.50 19.49
N ARG A 38 -38.48 53.66 19.79
CA ARG A 38 -38.43 52.23 19.45
C ARG A 38 -38.07 51.39 20.68
N LYS A 39 -38.69 50.21 20.85
CA LYS A 39 -38.48 49.32 22.01
C LYS A 39 -38.68 47.85 21.62
N ALA A 40 -37.85 46.97 22.15
CA ALA A 40 -37.90 45.51 21.96
C ALA A 40 -37.81 45.02 20.49
N GLU A 41 -37.27 45.84 19.57
CA GLU A 41 -37.01 45.42 18.19
C GLU A 41 -35.71 44.60 18.10
N THR A 42 -35.66 43.60 17.21
CA THR A 42 -34.52 42.68 17.09
C THR A 42 -34.15 42.43 15.63
N PHE A 43 -32.85 42.54 15.32
CA PHE A 43 -32.28 42.37 13.99
C PHE A 43 -31.28 41.19 13.96
N PHE A 44 -31.29 40.45 12.85
CA PHE A 44 -30.49 39.26 12.57
C PHE A 44 -29.77 39.43 11.23
N THR A 45 -28.58 38.85 11.07
CA THR A 45 -27.91 38.68 9.76
C THR A 45 -28.44 37.44 9.05
N THR A 46 -28.39 37.40 7.71
CA THR A 46 -28.73 36.18 6.95
C THR A 46 -27.59 35.15 7.01
N PRO A 47 -27.86 33.86 6.71
CA PRO A 47 -26.84 32.79 6.79
C PRO A 47 -25.88 32.71 5.59
N ASP A 48 -26.02 33.60 4.60
CA ASP A 48 -25.37 33.44 3.28
C ASP A 48 -23.84 33.68 3.33
N GLU A 49 -23.13 33.13 2.34
CA GLU A 49 -21.70 32.78 2.41
C GLU A 49 -20.67 33.93 2.59
N MET A 50 -21.11 35.19 2.71
CA MET A 50 -20.23 36.35 2.91
C MET A 50 -20.25 36.90 4.34
N LYS A 51 -19.52 36.19 5.23
CA LYS A 51 -19.00 36.59 6.55
C LYS A 51 -19.87 37.58 7.35
N ASN A 52 -20.55 37.05 8.38
CA ASN A 52 -21.39 37.71 9.39
C ASN A 52 -20.87 39.06 9.95
N VAL A 53 -21.02 40.15 9.21
CA VAL A 53 -20.71 41.52 9.65
C VAL A 53 -22.00 42.34 9.70
N MET A 54 -22.36 42.81 10.89
CA MET A 54 -23.41 43.82 11.10
C MET A 54 -22.76 45.19 11.30
N ILE A 55 -23.12 46.17 10.46
CA ILE A 55 -22.64 47.55 10.60
C ILE A 55 -23.77 48.40 11.18
N LEU A 56 -23.51 48.99 12.34
CA LEU A 56 -24.37 50.04 12.93
C LEU A 56 -23.74 51.39 12.61
N LYS A 57 -24.46 52.22 11.85
CA LYS A 57 -24.00 53.56 11.45
C LYS A 57 -25.04 54.57 11.94
N PHE A 58 -24.70 55.27 13.01
CA PHE A 58 -25.45 56.46 13.41
C PHE A 58 -25.15 57.60 12.44
N ASN A 59 -26.18 58.35 12.04
CA ASN A 59 -26.09 59.40 11.06
C ASN A 59 -26.89 60.62 11.52
N SER A 60 -26.23 61.77 11.52
CA SER A 60 -26.71 63.07 12.01
C SER A 60 -26.47 64.18 10.98
N ILE A 61 -26.21 63.84 9.71
CA ILE A 61 -25.71 64.77 8.69
C ILE A 61 -26.71 65.88 8.33
N ILE A 62 -28.01 65.69 8.56
CA ILE A 62 -29.05 66.70 8.27
C ILE A 62 -29.07 67.84 9.31
N SER A 63 -28.63 67.61 10.55
CA SER A 63 -28.62 68.64 11.61
C SER A 63 -27.59 68.27 12.70
N SER A 64 -26.36 68.77 12.57
CA SER A 64 -25.31 68.64 13.58
C SER A 64 -25.47 69.58 14.77
N ASP A 65 -26.47 70.46 14.72
CA ASP A 65 -26.78 71.52 15.68
C ASP A 65 -27.88 71.17 16.70
N ARG A 66 -28.57 70.03 16.53
CA ARG A 66 -29.69 69.60 17.40
C ARG A 66 -29.36 68.33 18.21
N PRO A 67 -29.58 68.31 19.54
CA PRO A 67 -29.44 67.10 20.34
C PRO A 67 -30.60 66.12 20.10
N SER A 68 -30.31 64.82 20.19
CA SER A 68 -31.34 63.77 20.32
C SER A 68 -32.01 63.82 21.70
N SER A 69 -33.29 63.48 21.80
CA SER A 69 -34.06 63.49 23.05
C SER A 69 -33.48 62.61 24.18
N ALA A 70 -33.23 61.32 23.91
CA ALA A 70 -32.76 60.35 24.92
C ALA A 70 -31.66 59.39 24.43
N GLY A 71 -31.42 59.31 23.12
CA GLY A 71 -30.41 58.42 22.54
C GLY A 71 -30.86 56.97 22.49
N PHE A 72 -29.95 56.01 22.60
CA PHE A 72 -30.26 54.58 22.52
C PHE A 72 -29.52 53.73 23.54
N HIS A 73 -30.17 52.64 23.97
CA HIS A 73 -29.58 51.52 24.68
C HIS A 73 -29.77 50.25 23.84
N LEU A 74 -28.67 49.78 23.24
CA LEU A 74 -28.63 48.66 22.32
C LEU A 74 -27.88 47.50 22.98
N THR A 75 -28.50 46.33 23.11
CA THR A 75 -27.75 45.13 23.50
C THR A 75 -27.36 44.33 22.26
N VAL A 76 -26.12 44.51 21.82
CA VAL A 76 -25.50 43.67 20.79
C VAL A 76 -25.08 42.33 21.41
N ARG A 77 -26.03 41.40 21.51
CA ARG A 77 -25.72 39.98 21.78
C ARG A 77 -25.36 39.30 20.47
N SER A 78 -24.22 38.62 20.45
CA SER A 78 -24.12 37.40 19.65
C SER A 78 -25.03 36.38 20.31
N ILE A 79 -26.12 36.03 19.65
CA ILE A 79 -26.89 34.82 20.01
C ILE A 79 -26.04 33.69 19.43
N GLY A 80 -25.29 33.01 20.30
CA GLY A 80 -24.22 32.10 19.91
C GLY A 80 -24.69 31.08 18.88
N THR A 81 -23.79 30.72 17.96
CA THR A 81 -23.93 29.91 16.73
C THR A 81 -24.28 28.42 16.99
N SER A 82 -25.04 28.17 18.04
CA SER A 82 -25.26 26.92 18.76
C SER A 82 -25.80 25.75 17.92
N CYS A 83 -26.34 26.01 16.72
CA CYS A 83 -26.61 24.98 15.71
C CYS A 83 -26.13 25.37 14.28
N VAL A 84 -25.49 26.54 14.11
CA VAL A 84 -25.04 27.06 12.81
C VAL A 84 -23.75 26.35 12.37
N ASP A 85 -22.83 26.12 13.31
CA ASP A 85 -21.55 25.44 13.05
C ASP A 85 -21.70 23.91 12.91
N HIS A 86 -22.93 23.42 12.69
CA HIS A 86 -23.31 21.99 12.64
C HIS A 86 -22.64 21.15 13.76
N PRO A 87 -22.80 21.53 15.04
CA PRO A 87 -22.06 20.92 16.14
C PRO A 87 -22.54 19.49 16.45
N CYS A 88 -23.77 19.14 16.07
CA CYS A 88 -24.26 17.76 16.11
C CYS A 88 -23.87 17.05 14.81
N LYS A 89 -22.99 16.05 14.88
CA LYS A 89 -22.52 15.31 13.70
C LYS A 89 -23.58 14.32 13.21
N PHE A 90 -23.83 13.26 13.96
CA PHE A 90 -24.81 12.22 13.60
C PHE A 90 -26.09 12.34 14.45
N GLY A 91 -26.70 13.53 14.42
CA GLY A 91 -27.86 13.83 15.25
C GLY A 91 -28.51 15.19 14.96
N LYS A 92 -29.74 15.37 15.43
CA LYS A 92 -30.49 16.63 15.26
C LYS A 92 -30.13 17.63 16.36
N CYS A 93 -29.76 18.84 15.95
CA CYS A 93 -29.43 19.94 16.86
C CYS A 93 -30.69 20.66 17.35
N PHE A 94 -30.77 20.91 18.65
CA PHE A 94 -31.82 21.73 19.27
C PHE A 94 -31.18 22.85 20.09
N VAL A 95 -31.49 24.10 19.72
CA VAL A 95 -31.12 25.28 20.51
C VAL A 95 -31.90 25.26 21.83
N THR A 96 -31.22 25.60 22.92
CA THR A 96 -31.80 25.80 24.26
C THR A 96 -31.66 27.27 24.67
N SER A 97 -32.17 27.65 25.83
CA SER A 97 -32.13 29.04 26.30
C SER A 97 -30.71 29.59 26.57
N THR A 98 -29.69 28.74 26.66
CA THR A 98 -28.30 29.13 26.97
C THR A 98 -27.22 28.37 26.20
N SER A 99 -27.57 27.34 25.41
CA SER A 99 -26.62 26.46 24.69
C SER A 99 -27.36 25.62 23.64
N TYR A 100 -26.81 24.50 23.19
CA TYR A 100 -27.50 23.49 22.37
C TYR A 100 -27.56 22.12 23.07
N ARG A 101 -28.35 21.21 22.49
CA ARG A 101 -28.31 19.77 22.77
C ARG A 101 -28.49 18.99 21.47
N CYS A 102 -27.77 17.89 21.33
CA CYS A 102 -27.92 16.99 20.21
C CYS A 102 -28.85 15.82 20.56
N GLN A 103 -29.63 15.34 19.59
CA GLN A 103 -30.35 14.08 19.67
C GLN A 103 -29.77 13.13 18.62
N CYS A 104 -29.01 12.14 19.05
CA CYS A 104 -28.27 11.26 18.17
C CYS A 104 -29.16 10.27 17.43
N GLN A 105 -28.71 9.87 16.24
CA GLN A 105 -29.23 8.69 15.54
C GLN A 105 -28.81 7.42 16.29
N PRO A 106 -29.52 6.29 16.12
CA PRO A 106 -29.07 4.99 16.64
C PRO A 106 -27.63 4.68 16.19
N GLY A 107 -26.83 4.09 17.07
CA GLY A 107 -25.40 3.85 16.86
C GLY A 107 -24.47 4.97 17.35
N TYR A 108 -24.99 6.19 17.52
CA TYR A 108 -24.20 7.38 17.89
C TYR A 108 -24.50 7.94 19.28
N GLY A 109 -23.50 8.58 19.89
CA GLY A 109 -23.54 9.16 21.23
C GLY A 109 -22.50 10.27 21.44
N GLY A 110 -22.20 10.57 22.71
CA GLY A 110 -21.47 11.77 23.12
C GLY A 110 -22.33 13.04 23.08
N THR A 111 -21.79 14.15 23.59
CA THR A 111 -22.50 15.44 23.67
C THR A 111 -22.91 15.96 22.28
N ASN A 112 -22.09 15.66 21.27
CA ASN A 112 -22.19 16.21 19.92
C ASN A 112 -22.59 15.16 18.87
N CYS A 113 -23.02 13.97 19.29
CA CYS A 113 -23.30 12.83 18.40
C CYS A 113 -22.10 12.52 17.48
N ASP A 114 -20.90 12.64 18.05
CA ASP A 114 -19.58 12.50 17.43
C ASP A 114 -18.86 11.21 17.88
N GLU A 115 -19.54 10.37 18.67
CA GLU A 115 -19.01 9.12 19.24
C GLU A 115 -19.83 7.94 18.74
N ILE A 116 -19.17 6.84 18.38
CA ILE A 116 -19.82 5.60 17.96
C ILE A 116 -19.93 4.69 19.18
N VAL A 117 -21.17 4.49 19.62
CA VAL A 117 -21.53 3.69 20.80
C VAL A 117 -21.93 2.25 20.44
N ASP A 118 -22.15 1.97 19.16
CA ASP A 118 -22.35 0.61 18.65
C ASP A 118 -21.06 0.07 18.01
N ASN A 119 -20.46 -0.91 18.69
CA ASN A 119 -19.19 -1.50 18.26
C ASN A 119 -19.31 -2.35 17.00
N THR A 120 -20.53 -2.75 16.59
CA THR A 120 -20.82 -3.47 15.34
C THR A 120 -21.00 -2.54 14.14
N MET A 121 -20.96 -1.22 14.35
CA MET A 121 -21.17 -0.25 13.29
C MET A 121 -19.99 -0.18 12.31
N ASN A 122 -20.34 -0.26 11.02
CA ASN A 122 -19.47 0.02 9.89
C ASN A 122 -19.68 1.47 9.41
N LEU A 123 -18.64 2.08 8.85
CA LEU A 123 -18.73 3.39 8.17
C LEU A 123 -18.48 3.22 6.68
N HIS A 124 -19.16 4.01 5.85
CA HIS A 124 -19.11 3.90 4.39
C HIS A 124 -18.90 5.27 3.74
N ALA A 125 -18.16 5.32 2.64
CA ALA A 125 -18.11 6.45 1.72
C ALA A 125 -18.05 5.90 0.29
N ASN A 126 -19.23 5.66 -0.28
CA ASN A 126 -19.44 5.29 -1.68
C ASN A 126 -19.74 6.51 -2.57
N PHE A 127 -19.70 7.72 -2.00
CA PHE A 127 -19.79 9.01 -2.69
C PHE A 127 -21.11 9.33 -3.42
N ASP A 128 -22.00 8.36 -3.69
CA ASP A 128 -23.36 8.59 -4.19
C ASP A 128 -24.31 9.22 -3.15
N ASP A 129 -24.17 8.87 -1.86
CA ASP A 129 -25.03 9.36 -0.78
C ASP A 129 -24.25 10.28 0.18
N THR A 130 -24.53 11.58 0.09
CA THR A 130 -23.92 12.61 0.94
C THR A 130 -24.30 12.50 2.41
N GLY A 131 -25.34 11.72 2.76
CA GLY A 131 -25.73 11.43 4.13
C GLY A 131 -24.96 10.28 4.79
N LEU A 132 -24.17 9.51 4.03
CA LEU A 132 -23.41 8.36 4.55
C LEU A 132 -21.89 8.61 4.64
N ASN A 133 -21.32 9.40 3.72
CA ASN A 133 -19.88 9.59 3.60
C ASN A 133 -19.19 10.07 4.89
N PHE A 134 -18.33 9.24 5.49
CA PHE A 134 -17.57 9.58 6.71
C PHE A 134 -16.27 10.40 6.46
N LEU A 135 -15.96 10.72 5.20
CA LEU A 135 -14.73 11.38 4.74
C LEU A 135 -15.01 12.80 4.20
N GLN A 136 -14.10 13.73 4.45
CA GLN A 136 -14.18 15.15 4.04
C GLN A 136 -12.78 15.70 3.68
N ASN A 137 -12.68 16.72 2.82
CA ASN A 137 -11.39 17.40 2.57
C ASN A 137 -10.92 18.21 3.79
N ILE A 138 -9.63 18.52 3.86
CA ILE A 138 -9.04 19.33 4.94
C ILE A 138 -8.49 20.67 4.43
N PRO A 139 -8.67 21.79 5.16
CA PRO A 139 -8.33 23.14 4.68
C PRO A 139 -6.83 23.48 4.79
N THR A 140 -5.94 22.47 4.79
CA THR A 140 -4.52 22.61 5.16
C THR A 140 -3.55 21.92 4.20
N ASP A 141 -4.05 21.30 3.14
CA ASP A 141 -3.23 20.70 2.08
C ASP A 141 -2.94 21.73 0.96
N ASN A 142 -2.85 21.31 -0.30
CA ASN A 142 -2.62 22.24 -1.42
C ASN A 142 -3.84 22.39 -2.35
N PHE A 143 -4.79 21.44 -2.31
CA PHE A 143 -6.03 21.45 -3.09
C PHE A 143 -6.93 20.27 -2.68
N ASP A 144 -8.24 20.42 -2.89
CA ASP A 144 -9.26 19.41 -2.55
C ASP A 144 -9.29 18.18 -3.48
N TRP A 145 -9.66 17.02 -2.94
CA TRP A 145 -10.25 15.94 -3.74
C TRP A 145 -11.61 16.38 -4.28
N THR A 146 -11.90 16.07 -5.54
CA THR A 146 -13.10 16.49 -6.28
C THR A 146 -14.02 15.28 -6.54
N LEU A 147 -15.33 15.49 -6.52
CA LEU A 147 -16.34 14.49 -6.87
C LEU A 147 -16.58 14.48 -8.40
N ASN A 148 -16.65 13.31 -9.03
CA ASN A 148 -16.89 13.19 -10.49
C ASN A 148 -17.82 12.02 -10.87
N THR A 149 -18.32 12.05 -12.11
CA THR A 149 -19.08 10.97 -12.77
C THR A 149 -18.56 10.76 -14.19
N GLY A 150 -18.34 9.50 -14.61
CA GLY A 150 -17.80 9.20 -15.94
C GLY A 150 -16.29 9.39 -16.04
N THR A 151 -15.78 9.81 -17.20
CA THR A 151 -14.34 10.09 -17.43
C THR A 151 -13.86 11.32 -16.67
N THR A 152 -12.55 11.39 -16.36
CA THR A 152 -11.93 12.63 -15.88
C THR A 152 -11.80 13.67 -17.01
N PRO A 153 -11.58 14.96 -16.70
CA PRO A 153 -11.46 16.04 -17.70
C PRO A 153 -10.25 15.97 -18.63
N SER A 154 -9.18 15.25 -18.25
CA SER A 154 -7.96 15.11 -19.03
C SER A 154 -7.97 13.88 -19.95
N ASP A 155 -7.31 13.98 -21.12
CA ASP A 155 -7.32 12.89 -22.11
C ASP A 155 -6.41 11.72 -21.69
N SER A 156 -6.94 10.50 -21.77
CA SER A 156 -6.22 9.24 -21.49
C SER A 156 -5.72 9.06 -20.04
N THR A 157 -6.41 9.66 -19.09
CA THR A 157 -6.21 9.52 -17.63
C THR A 157 -7.45 8.96 -16.94
N GLY A 158 -7.28 8.56 -15.68
CA GLY A 158 -8.38 8.30 -14.75
C GLY A 158 -9.32 7.14 -15.13
N PRO A 159 -10.37 6.90 -14.31
CA PRO A 159 -11.40 5.91 -14.59
C PRO A 159 -12.45 6.45 -15.59
N THR A 160 -13.05 5.56 -16.37
CA THR A 160 -14.16 5.88 -17.28
C THR A 160 -15.54 5.92 -16.61
N SER A 161 -15.65 5.36 -15.40
CA SER A 161 -16.83 5.33 -14.53
C SER A 161 -16.40 5.03 -13.10
N ALA A 162 -17.29 5.24 -12.12
CA ALA A 162 -17.10 4.75 -10.75
C ALA A 162 -16.85 3.22 -10.70
N HIS A 163 -16.30 2.74 -9.58
CA HIS A 163 -16.18 1.32 -9.26
C HIS A 163 -17.54 0.75 -8.83
N SER A 164 -18.30 1.53 -8.06
CA SER A 164 -19.68 1.26 -7.64
C SER A 164 -20.55 2.50 -7.85
N GLY A 165 -21.84 2.31 -8.11
CA GLY A 165 -22.78 3.44 -8.22
C GLY A 165 -22.51 4.33 -9.44
N GLN A 166 -22.44 5.64 -9.20
CA GLN A 166 -22.28 6.68 -10.24
C GLN A 166 -21.12 7.64 -9.95
N TYR A 167 -20.88 7.95 -8.68
CA TYR A 167 -19.94 8.99 -8.24
C TYR A 167 -18.66 8.40 -7.65
N TYR A 168 -17.52 9.06 -7.88
CA TYR A 168 -16.24 8.74 -7.23
C TYR A 168 -15.48 10.02 -6.87
N MET A 169 -14.51 9.92 -5.95
CA MET A 169 -13.61 11.02 -5.62
C MET A 169 -12.31 10.89 -6.42
N TYR A 170 -11.76 11.98 -6.93
CA TYR A 170 -10.48 12.00 -7.62
C TYR A 170 -9.69 13.29 -7.40
N ILE A 171 -8.40 13.24 -7.73
CA ILE A 171 -7.57 14.41 -7.98
C ILE A 171 -7.33 14.54 -9.48
N GLU A 172 -7.60 15.74 -10.01
CA GLU A 172 -7.22 16.15 -11.36
C GLU A 172 -5.79 16.71 -11.31
N ALA A 173 -4.91 16.23 -12.19
CA ALA A 173 -3.48 16.57 -12.17
C ALA A 173 -3.07 17.70 -13.12
N SER A 174 -3.97 18.19 -13.97
CA SER A 174 -3.70 19.30 -14.89
C SER A 174 -3.62 20.69 -14.21
N SER A 175 -3.40 21.73 -15.03
CA SER A 175 -3.17 23.10 -14.57
C SER A 175 -4.34 23.61 -13.71
N PRO A 176 -4.12 24.19 -12.52
CA PRO A 176 -2.85 24.78 -12.05
C PRO A 176 -2.03 23.89 -11.10
N ARG A 177 -2.23 22.56 -11.08
CA ARG A 177 -1.44 21.67 -10.22
C ARG A 177 0.04 21.60 -10.64
N THR A 178 0.89 21.32 -9.66
CA THR A 178 2.34 21.14 -9.83
C THR A 178 2.84 19.91 -9.07
N SER A 179 3.95 19.33 -9.52
CA SER A 179 4.53 18.11 -8.93
C SER A 179 4.79 18.27 -7.43
N GLY A 180 4.32 17.30 -6.64
CA GLY A 180 4.41 17.32 -5.19
C GLY A 180 3.27 18.05 -4.46
N ASN A 181 2.32 18.68 -5.16
CA ASN A 181 1.09 19.19 -4.54
C ASN A 181 0.27 18.02 -3.97
N LYS A 182 -0.33 18.22 -2.79
CA LYS A 182 -1.11 17.21 -2.06
C LYS A 182 -2.58 17.60 -1.88
N ALA A 183 -3.44 16.58 -1.89
CA ALA A 183 -4.84 16.63 -1.48
C ALA A 183 -5.10 15.55 -0.43
N ILE A 184 -5.82 15.86 0.65
CA ILE A 184 -6.03 14.95 1.78
C ILE A 184 -7.52 14.87 2.13
N LEU A 185 -8.13 13.74 1.77
CA LEU A 185 -9.49 13.38 2.17
C LEU A 185 -9.42 12.60 3.50
N SER A 186 -9.93 13.17 4.58
CA SER A 186 -9.77 12.66 5.94
C SER A 186 -11.11 12.39 6.61
N SER A 187 -11.17 11.39 7.50
CA SER A 187 -12.30 11.26 8.42
C SER A 187 -12.25 12.36 9.48
N ASN A 188 -13.38 12.60 10.15
CA ASN A 188 -13.33 13.19 11.49
C ASN A 188 -12.67 12.19 12.47
N ILE A 189 -12.31 12.64 13.67
CA ILE A 189 -11.82 11.72 14.72
C ILE A 189 -12.99 10.83 15.15
N VAL A 190 -12.89 9.52 14.86
CA VAL A 190 -13.93 8.54 15.17
C VAL A 190 -13.67 7.98 16.57
N LYS A 191 -14.44 8.47 17.53
CA LYS A 191 -14.40 8.02 18.92
C LYS A 191 -15.26 6.75 19.08
N PHE A 192 -14.63 5.57 19.04
CA PHE A 192 -15.29 4.31 19.40
C PHE A 192 -15.28 4.11 20.91
N THR A 193 -16.41 3.70 21.50
CA THR A 193 -16.49 3.48 22.97
C THR A 193 -15.70 2.27 23.47
N THR A 194 -15.41 1.29 22.60
CA THR A 194 -14.36 0.28 22.83
C THR A 194 -13.38 0.24 21.67
N ALA A 195 -12.09 0.07 21.97
CA ALA A 195 -11.07 -0.10 20.95
C ALA A 195 -10.99 -1.59 20.54
N GLN A 196 -11.03 -1.84 19.23
CA GLN A 196 -10.95 -3.17 18.60
C GLN A 196 -10.28 -3.04 17.23
N GLU A 197 -9.87 -4.16 16.64
CA GLU A 197 -9.29 -4.22 15.29
C GLU A 197 -10.37 -4.05 14.22
N ARG A 198 -10.03 -3.41 13.10
CA ARG A 198 -10.99 -3.00 12.05
C ARG A 198 -10.39 -3.16 10.67
N CYS A 199 -11.21 -3.48 9.68
CA CYS A 199 -10.79 -3.57 8.29
C CYS A 199 -11.19 -2.32 7.52
N LEU A 200 -10.24 -1.65 6.88
CA LEU A 200 -10.48 -0.56 5.94
C LEU A 200 -10.42 -1.11 4.51
N ARG A 201 -11.57 -1.21 3.84
CA ARG A 201 -11.70 -1.54 2.43
C ARG A 201 -11.85 -0.28 1.58
N PHE A 202 -11.33 -0.28 0.36
CA PHE A 202 -11.66 0.68 -0.71
C PHE A 202 -11.26 0.15 -2.08
N ALA A 203 -11.72 0.79 -3.15
CA ALA A 203 -11.17 0.66 -4.48
C ALA A 203 -10.42 1.95 -4.87
N TYR A 204 -9.34 1.82 -5.65
CA TYR A 204 -8.64 2.97 -6.25
C TYR A 204 -8.39 2.75 -7.74
N HIS A 205 -8.24 3.84 -8.49
CA HIS A 205 -7.83 3.85 -9.89
C HIS A 205 -6.67 4.83 -10.06
N MET A 206 -5.62 4.40 -10.77
CA MET A 206 -4.38 5.15 -10.95
C MET A 206 -3.85 4.88 -12.36
N TYR A 207 -4.30 5.68 -13.34
CA TYR A 207 -3.91 5.54 -14.74
C TYR A 207 -3.49 6.86 -15.38
N GLY A 208 -2.28 6.89 -15.94
CA GLY A 208 -1.67 8.06 -16.58
C GLY A 208 -0.15 7.91 -16.69
N SER A 209 0.50 8.75 -17.50
CA SER A 209 1.95 8.67 -17.75
C SER A 209 2.83 9.40 -16.73
N MET A 210 2.23 10.23 -15.85
CA MET A 210 2.94 11.09 -14.90
C MET A 210 2.33 11.09 -13.49
N LEU A 211 1.66 10.00 -13.08
CA LEU A 211 1.06 9.88 -11.74
C LEU A 211 2.10 10.06 -10.62
N GLY A 212 1.64 10.65 -9.51
CA GLY A 212 2.38 10.67 -8.25
C GLY A 212 2.04 9.45 -7.38
N SER A 213 1.42 9.68 -6.23
CA SER A 213 1.19 8.65 -5.21
C SER A 213 -0.15 8.77 -4.51
N LEU A 214 -0.79 7.63 -4.20
CA LEU A 214 -1.89 7.50 -3.26
C LEU A 214 -1.35 6.86 -1.98
N ALA A 215 -1.51 7.54 -0.84
CA ALA A 215 -1.17 7.01 0.48
C ALA A 215 -2.42 7.00 1.39
N VAL A 216 -2.56 5.98 2.22
CA VAL A 216 -3.56 5.93 3.28
C VAL A 216 -2.85 5.89 4.63
N TYR A 217 -3.27 6.73 5.57
CA TYR A 217 -2.73 6.78 6.91
C TYR A 217 -3.84 6.59 7.96
N TYR A 218 -3.47 6.01 9.09
CA TYR A 218 -4.28 6.01 10.31
C TYR A 218 -3.54 6.72 11.46
N GLN A 219 -4.30 7.27 12.41
CA GLN A 219 -3.79 7.84 13.66
C GLN A 219 -4.84 7.78 14.77
N GLY A 220 -4.42 7.96 16.02
CA GLY A 220 -5.29 8.05 17.18
C GLY A 220 -4.54 8.41 18.46
N SER A 221 -5.18 8.24 19.62
CA SER A 221 -4.60 8.63 20.92
C SER A 221 -3.47 7.72 21.41
N ASN A 222 -3.34 6.50 20.87
CA ASN A 222 -2.27 5.55 21.19
C ASN A 222 -1.27 5.31 20.05
N VAL A 223 -1.51 5.87 18.84
CA VAL A 223 -0.66 5.68 17.65
C VAL A 223 -0.60 6.98 16.83
N GLY A 224 0.59 7.49 16.54
CA GLY A 224 0.79 8.67 15.68
C GLY A 224 0.47 8.40 14.20
N LYS A 225 0.55 9.42 13.32
CA LYS A 225 0.27 9.27 11.88
C LYS A 225 1.13 8.17 11.26
N THR A 226 0.51 7.02 11.01
CA THR A 226 1.13 5.77 10.56
C THR A 226 0.63 5.44 9.16
N LEU A 227 1.56 5.09 8.27
CA LEU A 227 1.23 4.72 6.90
C LEU A 227 0.62 3.31 6.89
N ALA A 228 -0.61 3.22 6.39
CA ALA A 228 -1.38 1.98 6.27
C ALA A 228 -1.16 1.31 4.91
N PHE A 229 -1.02 2.12 3.85
CA PHE A 229 -0.90 1.70 2.46
C PHE A 229 -0.28 2.81 1.62
N VAL A 230 0.46 2.46 0.57
CA VAL A 230 0.88 3.40 -0.46
C VAL A 230 0.98 2.72 -1.83
N LYS A 231 0.58 3.43 -2.89
CA LYS A 231 0.82 3.09 -4.30
C LYS A 231 1.36 4.30 -5.03
N ASN A 232 2.23 4.06 -6.01
CA ASN A 232 2.99 5.09 -6.71
C ASN A 232 3.02 4.76 -8.21
N ARG A 233 2.98 5.78 -9.07
CA ARG A 233 3.00 5.64 -10.55
C ARG A 233 1.78 4.85 -11.08
N ASN A 234 1.71 4.68 -12.40
CA ASN A 234 0.63 3.95 -13.09
C ASN A 234 0.42 2.53 -12.52
N GLN A 235 -0.85 2.17 -12.26
CA GLN A 235 -1.29 0.86 -11.75
C GLN A 235 -2.19 0.10 -12.76
N GLY A 236 -2.35 0.65 -13.97
CA GLY A 236 -3.23 0.14 -15.03
C GLY A 236 -4.58 0.84 -15.09
N ASN A 237 -5.25 0.78 -16.25
CA ASN A 237 -6.58 1.36 -16.43
C ASN A 237 -7.67 0.41 -15.89
N GLN A 238 -7.71 0.28 -14.57
CA GLN A 238 -8.59 -0.63 -13.84
C GLN A 238 -8.79 -0.13 -12.40
N TRP A 239 -9.96 -0.39 -11.84
CA TRP A 239 -10.19 -0.24 -10.40
C TRP A 239 -9.56 -1.42 -9.66
N ILE A 240 -8.81 -1.13 -8.60
CA ILE A 240 -8.08 -2.12 -7.80
C ILE A 240 -8.64 -2.07 -6.37
N PRO A 241 -9.25 -3.16 -5.86
CA PRO A 241 -9.70 -3.23 -4.48
C PRO A 241 -8.51 -3.44 -3.52
N VAL A 242 -8.68 -2.95 -2.30
CA VAL A 242 -7.70 -3.01 -1.21
C VAL A 242 -8.45 -3.27 0.09
N GLU A 243 -7.95 -4.17 0.91
CA GLU A 243 -8.32 -4.30 2.33
C GLU A 243 -7.07 -4.06 3.20
N ILE A 244 -7.20 -3.29 4.28
CA ILE A 244 -6.12 -2.93 5.20
C ILE A 244 -6.58 -3.21 6.63
N GLU A 245 -5.82 -4.03 7.35
CA GLU A 245 -6.03 -4.24 8.78
C GLU A 245 -5.55 -3.03 9.58
N ILE A 246 -6.48 -2.41 10.30
CA ILE A 246 -6.26 -1.29 11.21
C ILE A 246 -6.24 -1.87 12.64
N PRO A 247 -5.11 -1.77 13.37
CA PRO A 247 -4.98 -2.34 14.70
C PRO A 247 -5.84 -1.59 15.72
N VAL A 248 -5.83 -2.06 16.98
CA VAL A 248 -6.56 -1.44 18.12
C VAL A 248 -6.12 0.02 18.35
N VAL A 249 -6.84 0.96 17.75
CA VAL A 249 -6.57 2.41 17.83
C VAL A 249 -7.74 3.15 18.45
N GLY A 250 -7.51 3.83 19.58
CA GLY A 250 -8.48 4.69 20.22
C GLY A 250 -8.53 6.07 19.56
N ASN A 251 -9.72 6.65 19.40
CA ASN A 251 -9.93 7.91 18.67
C ASN A 251 -9.36 7.88 17.25
N LEU A 252 -9.72 6.84 16.50
CA LEU A 252 -9.18 6.54 15.16
C LEU A 252 -9.56 7.63 14.14
N GLN A 253 -8.58 8.07 13.36
CA GLN A 253 -8.78 8.90 12.18
C GLN A 253 -8.07 8.26 10.98
N ILE A 254 -8.75 8.19 9.84
CA ILE A 254 -8.24 7.67 8.56
C ILE A 254 -8.05 8.85 7.59
N SER A 255 -7.00 8.86 6.79
CA SER A 255 -6.79 9.89 5.74
C SER A 255 -6.16 9.34 4.47
N PHE A 256 -6.71 9.74 3.33
CA PHE A 256 -6.27 9.43 1.97
C PHE A 256 -5.52 10.65 1.40
N GLU A 257 -4.21 10.53 1.25
CA GLU A 257 -3.30 11.57 0.75
C GLU A 257 -2.91 11.26 -0.70
N GLY A 258 -3.49 12.02 -1.62
CA GLY A 258 -3.15 12.00 -3.04
C GLY A 258 -2.10 13.05 -3.36
N VAL A 259 -1.07 12.68 -4.12
CA VAL A 259 0.05 13.57 -4.47
C VAL A 259 0.22 13.61 -5.99
N ILE A 260 0.31 14.82 -6.54
CA ILE A 260 0.51 15.05 -7.98
C ILE A 260 1.94 14.71 -8.39
N GLY A 261 2.09 13.99 -9.50
CA GLY A 261 3.38 13.62 -10.09
C GLY A 261 3.91 14.65 -11.08
N ALA A 262 4.70 14.19 -12.05
CA ALA A 262 5.53 15.06 -12.91
C ALA A 262 4.76 15.91 -13.94
N GLY A 263 3.43 15.76 -14.06
CA GLY A 263 2.62 16.54 -15.00
C GLY A 263 1.17 16.06 -15.10
N TYR A 264 0.44 16.65 -16.04
CA TYR A 264 -1.03 16.60 -16.12
C TYR A 264 -1.65 15.21 -16.33
N ALA A 265 -0.91 14.26 -16.90
CA ALA A 265 -1.38 12.90 -17.10
C ALA A 265 -1.27 12.09 -15.79
N GLY A 266 -1.97 12.54 -14.75
CA GLY A 266 -1.59 12.34 -13.35
C GLY A 266 -2.69 11.91 -12.38
N ASP A 267 -3.91 11.66 -12.87
CA ASP A 267 -5.10 11.48 -12.03
C ASP A 267 -5.08 10.23 -11.13
N ILE A 268 -5.64 10.39 -9.93
CA ILE A 268 -5.84 9.32 -8.93
C ILE A 268 -7.29 9.39 -8.46
N ALA A 269 -8.01 8.28 -8.48
CA ALA A 269 -9.38 8.17 -7.98
C ALA A 269 -9.53 7.13 -6.87
N ILE A 270 -10.51 7.32 -5.99
CA ILE A 270 -10.92 6.39 -4.93
C ILE A 270 -12.45 6.29 -4.88
N ASP A 271 -12.94 5.11 -4.54
CA ASP A 271 -14.36 4.77 -4.47
C ASP A 271 -14.59 3.61 -3.47
N SER A 272 -15.83 3.38 -3.06
CA SER A 272 -16.28 2.22 -2.30
C SER A 272 -15.53 2.04 -0.98
N VAL A 273 -15.28 3.15 -0.27
CA VAL A 273 -14.52 3.13 0.98
C VAL A 273 -15.41 2.63 2.12
N GLU A 274 -14.93 1.68 2.91
CA GLU A 274 -15.65 1.08 4.03
C GLU A 274 -14.70 0.85 5.21
N LEU A 275 -15.06 1.30 6.41
CA LEU A 275 -14.38 0.94 7.65
C LEU A 275 -15.29 -0.01 8.44
N LEU A 276 -14.95 -1.30 8.40
CA LEU A 276 -15.72 -2.39 8.99
C LEU A 276 -15.45 -2.53 10.49
N SER A 277 -16.33 -3.25 11.18
CA SER A 277 -16.28 -3.49 12.64
C SER A 277 -15.44 -4.69 13.07
N HIS A 278 -14.85 -5.42 12.13
CA HIS A 278 -14.02 -6.60 12.38
C HIS A 278 -12.65 -6.49 11.69
N SER A 279 -11.69 -7.32 12.10
CA SER A 279 -10.40 -7.60 11.42
C SER A 279 -10.60 -7.95 9.93
N CYS A 280 -9.58 -7.81 9.09
CA CYS A 280 -9.74 -8.13 7.68
C CYS A 280 -9.87 -9.63 7.44
N SER A 281 -10.73 -10.01 6.49
CA SER A 281 -10.89 -11.39 6.06
C SER A 281 -9.82 -11.71 5.02
N TYR A 282 -8.65 -12.16 5.49
CA TYR A 282 -7.46 -12.47 4.67
C TYR A 282 -7.76 -13.41 3.48
N THR A 283 -8.15 -12.81 2.35
CA THR A 283 -8.40 -13.49 1.08
C THR A 283 -7.10 -13.52 0.28
N THR A 284 -6.45 -14.68 0.26
CA THR A 284 -5.07 -14.86 -0.24
C THR A 284 -4.99 -14.70 -1.76
N THR A 285 -4.93 -13.45 -2.20
CA THR A 285 -5.03 -13.07 -3.62
C THR A 285 -3.65 -12.92 -4.25
N SER A 286 -3.18 -13.97 -4.92
CA SER A 286 -1.95 -13.90 -5.73
C SER A 286 -2.23 -13.24 -7.08
N ALA A 287 -1.45 -12.22 -7.44
CA ALA A 287 -1.55 -11.54 -8.73
C ALA A 287 -0.37 -11.93 -9.64
N THR A 288 -0.66 -12.59 -10.76
CA THR A 288 0.34 -13.06 -11.72
C THR A 288 0.78 -11.96 -12.68
N THR A 289 2.09 -11.72 -12.77
CA THR A 289 2.68 -10.83 -13.78
C THR A 289 2.92 -11.57 -15.09
N THR A 290 2.22 -11.18 -16.15
CA THR A 290 2.42 -11.73 -17.50
C THR A 290 3.66 -11.12 -18.18
N GLU A 291 4.62 -11.96 -18.56
CA GLU A 291 5.65 -11.53 -19.52
C GLU A 291 5.06 -11.39 -20.93
N THR A 292 5.56 -10.43 -21.70
CA THR A 292 5.31 -10.34 -23.15
C THR A 292 6.62 -10.30 -23.92
N SER A 293 6.79 -11.25 -24.84
CA SER A 293 7.99 -11.40 -25.68
C SER A 293 7.61 -11.43 -27.18
N PRO A 294 8.41 -10.83 -28.09
CA PRO A 294 7.90 -10.42 -29.40
C PRO A 294 7.80 -11.56 -30.43
N LYS A 295 6.68 -11.61 -31.15
CA LYS A 295 6.43 -12.58 -32.23
C LYS A 295 7.20 -12.24 -33.51
N THR A 296 8.12 -13.10 -33.93
CA THR A 296 8.67 -13.10 -35.30
C THR A 296 7.75 -13.85 -36.27
N SER A 297 7.08 -13.11 -37.16
CA SER A 297 6.10 -13.67 -38.11
C SER A 297 6.76 -14.34 -39.32
N LYS A 298 6.62 -15.67 -39.45
CA LYS A 298 6.93 -16.42 -40.69
C LYS A 298 5.71 -16.48 -41.62
N THR A 299 5.61 -15.53 -42.54
CA THR A 299 4.57 -15.53 -43.58
C THR A 299 4.88 -16.58 -44.66
N THR A 300 4.00 -17.56 -44.85
CA THR A 300 4.13 -18.57 -45.91
C THR A 300 3.39 -18.09 -47.16
N TRP A 301 4.08 -18.01 -48.30
CA TRP A 301 3.51 -17.56 -49.56
C TRP A 301 2.98 -18.73 -50.41
N THR A 302 1.75 -18.60 -50.92
CA THR A 302 1.23 -19.44 -52.03
C THR A 302 0.99 -18.56 -53.25
N THR A 303 1.72 -18.81 -54.34
CA THR A 303 1.68 -18.01 -55.56
C THR A 303 0.68 -18.54 -56.59
N LYS A 304 -0.02 -17.63 -57.27
CA LYS A 304 -0.48 -17.80 -58.66
C LYS A 304 -0.23 -16.53 -59.45
N ILE A 305 -0.14 -16.67 -60.77
CA ILE A 305 0.55 -15.78 -61.70
C ILE A 305 -0.45 -15.24 -62.74
N HIS A 306 -0.29 -13.99 -63.20
CA HIS A 306 -0.27 -13.70 -64.66
C HIS A 306 0.51 -12.41 -65.01
N ARG A 307 0.94 -12.33 -66.28
CA ARG A 307 1.98 -11.44 -66.83
C ARG A 307 1.45 -10.17 -67.52
N SER A 308 2.31 -9.15 -67.60
CA SER A 308 2.59 -8.47 -68.89
C SER A 308 4.07 -8.04 -69.04
N THR A 309 4.60 -8.24 -70.26
CA THR A 309 5.67 -7.50 -70.98
C THR A 309 6.82 -6.78 -70.25
N GLY A 310 8.08 -7.16 -70.57
CA GLY A 310 9.28 -6.29 -70.55
C GLY A 310 9.44 -5.52 -71.90
N PRO A 311 10.67 -5.16 -72.38
CA PRO A 311 11.94 -5.90 -72.22
C PRO A 311 13.30 -5.11 -72.13
N THR A 312 14.39 -5.81 -71.73
CA THR A 312 15.83 -5.59 -72.13
C THR A 312 16.55 -4.27 -71.74
N ILE A 313 17.89 -4.17 -71.56
CA ILE A 313 19.05 -5.12 -71.59
C ILE A 313 20.18 -4.64 -70.62
N PRO A 314 21.18 -5.46 -70.20
CA PRO A 314 22.09 -5.15 -69.08
C PRO A 314 23.60 -4.98 -69.43
N THR A 315 24.40 -4.48 -68.47
CA THR A 315 25.88 -4.68 -68.43
C THR A 315 26.51 -4.61 -67.01
N GLN A 316 27.67 -5.27 -66.91
CA GLN A 316 28.76 -5.33 -65.90
C GLN A 316 28.89 -4.17 -64.86
N ALA A 317 29.30 -4.34 -63.59
CA ALA A 317 30.29 -5.22 -62.87
C ALA A 317 31.68 -4.56 -62.66
N THR A 318 32.44 -5.01 -61.63
CA THR A 318 33.78 -4.52 -61.16
C THR A 318 33.77 -3.12 -60.48
N ASP A 319 34.63 -2.77 -59.51
CA ASP A 319 35.30 -3.55 -58.43
C ASP A 319 35.88 -2.61 -57.33
N SER A 320 36.43 -3.19 -56.26
CA SER A 320 37.52 -2.66 -55.41
C SER A 320 37.37 -1.34 -54.60
N ALA A 321 37.59 -1.50 -53.30
CA ALA A 321 37.69 -0.51 -52.22
C ALA A 321 38.80 0.57 -52.35
N SER A 322 38.65 1.72 -51.67
CA SER A 322 39.35 2.05 -50.41
C SER A 322 39.48 3.56 -50.05
N ASN A 323 39.51 3.83 -48.74
CA ASN A 323 40.27 4.86 -48.01
C ASN A 323 40.20 6.39 -48.26
N THR A 324 39.64 7.06 -47.23
CA THR A 324 40.24 8.16 -46.41
C THR A 324 40.24 9.64 -46.81
N THR A 325 40.10 10.44 -45.73
CA THR A 325 40.55 11.83 -45.46
C THR A 325 39.78 13.04 -46.05
N ALA A 326 39.36 13.88 -45.11
CA ALA A 326 38.64 15.16 -45.27
C ALA A 326 39.55 16.35 -45.62
N ILE A 327 38.94 17.52 -45.89
CA ILE A 327 39.21 18.84 -45.25
C ILE A 327 38.34 19.96 -45.90
N GLU A 328 37.86 20.93 -45.08
CA GLU A 328 37.33 22.29 -45.46
C GLU A 328 36.11 22.40 -46.41
N ASN A 329 35.46 23.56 -46.60
CA ASN A 329 34.92 24.60 -45.67
C ASN A 329 33.97 25.55 -46.46
N ASP A 330 33.02 26.19 -45.77
CA ASP A 330 32.40 27.51 -46.05
C ASP A 330 31.49 27.81 -44.81
N ASP A 331 31.52 28.94 -44.08
CA ASP A 331 31.25 30.35 -44.40
C ASP A 331 29.80 30.60 -44.90
N ILE A 332 29.03 31.65 -44.51
CA ILE A 332 29.25 32.88 -43.70
C ILE A 332 27.84 33.39 -43.23
N SER A 333 27.54 34.29 -42.26
CA SER A 333 28.24 35.19 -41.30
C SER A 333 27.29 35.49 -40.07
N VAL A 334 27.69 36.09 -38.92
CA VAL A 334 27.72 37.54 -38.49
C VAL A 334 26.32 38.24 -38.50
N SER A 335 25.87 39.11 -37.55
CA SER A 335 26.44 39.92 -36.43
C SER A 335 25.41 40.07 -35.26
N ASP A 336 25.61 40.74 -34.10
CA ASP A 336 26.70 41.52 -33.45
C ASP A 336 26.49 41.44 -31.90
N THR A 337 27.49 41.21 -31.04
CA THR A 337 28.34 42.19 -30.27
C THR A 337 27.57 43.18 -29.37
N SER A 338 28.03 43.64 -28.19
CA SER A 338 29.39 43.88 -27.61
C SER A 338 29.31 44.07 -26.05
N ASP A 339 30.35 44.29 -25.23
CA ASP A 339 31.72 43.74 -25.09
C ASP A 339 32.40 44.21 -23.74
N ILE A 340 33.12 43.31 -23.03
CA ILE A 340 34.54 43.41 -22.53
C ILE A 340 34.99 44.68 -21.69
N PRO A 341 35.91 44.64 -20.65
CA PRO A 341 36.31 43.63 -19.62
C PRO A 341 36.91 44.20 -18.25
N LEU A 342 37.61 43.35 -17.45
CA LEU A 342 38.68 43.64 -16.41
C LEU A 342 38.27 44.40 -15.09
N THR A 343 38.92 44.32 -13.90
CA THR A 343 40.14 43.60 -13.39
C THR A 343 40.15 43.33 -11.86
N ALA A 344 40.64 42.15 -11.44
CA ALA A 344 41.55 41.80 -10.30
C ALA A 344 41.45 42.30 -8.82
N ASN A 345 41.81 41.37 -7.89
CA ASN A 345 42.30 41.50 -6.49
C ASN A 345 41.28 41.90 -5.39
N THR A 346 41.42 41.57 -4.08
CA THR A 346 42.59 41.08 -3.27
C THR A 346 42.18 40.03 -2.19
N THR A 347 43.11 39.64 -1.29
CA THR A 347 43.12 38.42 -0.45
C THR A 347 42.51 38.49 0.98
N MET A 348 42.33 37.30 1.55
CA MET A 348 42.07 36.94 2.97
C MET A 348 42.89 37.69 4.04
N VAL A 349 42.45 37.67 5.32
CA VAL A 349 43.14 37.01 6.48
C VAL A 349 42.43 37.26 7.84
N THR A 350 42.32 36.19 8.64
CA THR A 350 42.04 36.01 10.11
C THR A 350 41.44 37.10 11.02
N ASN A 351 40.59 36.67 11.96
CA ASN A 351 41.04 36.50 13.37
C ASN A 351 40.17 35.54 14.20
N THR A 352 40.83 34.86 15.14
CA THR A 352 40.25 34.09 16.25
C THR A 352 39.96 35.00 17.45
N ASP A 353 39.22 34.49 18.45
CA ASP A 353 39.81 34.18 19.78
C ASP A 353 38.80 33.45 20.70
N ILE A 354 39.29 32.87 21.79
CA ILE A 354 38.65 31.78 22.54
C ILE A 354 38.81 31.96 24.07
N LEU A 355 37.68 31.81 24.81
CA LEU A 355 37.49 31.48 26.24
C LEU A 355 38.29 32.21 27.36
N THR A 356 37.58 32.60 28.44
CA THR A 356 37.76 32.18 29.87
C THR A 356 36.81 33.00 30.78
N THR A 357 35.72 32.46 31.37
CA THR A 357 35.56 31.73 32.68
C THR A 357 35.76 32.55 33.97
N ILE A 358 34.75 32.56 34.88
CA ILE A 358 34.80 32.25 36.35
C ILE A 358 33.54 32.75 37.14
N ASP A 359 32.79 31.77 37.67
CA ASP A 359 32.15 31.55 39.01
C ASP A 359 31.38 32.64 39.84
N ASP A 360 30.08 32.36 40.06
CA ASP A 360 29.30 32.20 41.33
C ASP A 360 29.02 33.27 42.46
N ILE A 361 27.89 32.99 43.14
CA ILE A 361 27.41 33.35 44.53
C ILE A 361 26.40 34.53 44.74
N ASN A 362 25.12 34.14 44.88
CA ASN A 362 24.02 34.56 45.79
C ASN A 362 23.90 35.98 46.41
N SER A 363 22.68 36.54 46.35
CA SER A 363 21.96 37.06 47.54
C SER A 363 20.43 37.23 47.34
N THR A 364 19.62 36.93 48.37
CA THR A 364 18.14 37.09 48.49
C THR A 364 17.81 37.59 49.92
N PRO A 365 16.68 38.28 50.23
CA PRO A 365 15.28 37.75 50.23
C PRO A 365 14.28 38.79 49.63
N ASP A 366 12.94 38.79 49.76
CA ASP A 366 11.90 38.11 50.59
C ASP A 366 10.55 38.23 49.79
N VAL A 367 9.48 37.40 49.83
CA VAL A 367 8.53 37.01 50.90
C VAL A 367 7.66 35.79 50.47
N THR A 368 7.09 35.06 51.45
CA THR A 368 6.17 33.87 51.45
C THR A 368 5.01 33.80 50.42
N ILE A 369 4.39 32.62 50.11
CA ILE A 369 3.33 31.91 50.88
C ILE A 369 3.21 30.37 50.59
N ASN A 370 3.06 29.58 51.67
CA ASN A 370 2.47 28.23 51.94
C ASN A 370 2.16 27.16 50.84
N SER A 371 3.02 26.12 50.81
CA SER A 371 2.76 24.68 51.09
C SER A 371 1.66 23.80 50.42
N SER A 372 2.10 22.60 49.99
CA SER A 372 1.36 21.32 49.78
C SER A 372 0.48 21.22 48.51
N VAL A 373 0.37 20.08 47.80
CA VAL A 373 0.79 18.66 48.03
C VAL A 373 1.54 18.11 46.79
N LEU A 374 2.41 17.10 46.95
CA LEU A 374 3.11 16.43 45.84
C LEU A 374 2.18 15.56 44.96
N PRO A 375 2.30 15.62 43.63
CA PRO A 375 2.04 14.49 42.73
C PRO A 375 3.21 13.51 42.75
N SER A 376 2.94 12.21 42.66
CA SER A 376 3.98 11.16 42.63
C SER A 376 4.71 11.11 41.29
N THR A 377 6.05 11.07 41.30
CA THR A 377 6.85 10.72 40.13
C THR A 377 6.78 9.23 39.84
N THR A 378 5.81 8.81 39.03
CA THR A 378 5.82 7.49 38.40
C THR A 378 6.93 7.43 37.36
N THR A 379 8.06 6.83 37.72
CA THR A 379 9.10 6.42 36.77
C THR A 379 8.49 5.46 35.75
N GLN A 380 8.33 5.92 34.51
CA GLN A 380 8.01 5.00 33.41
C GLN A 380 9.19 4.04 33.25
N THR A 381 8.91 2.75 33.45
CA THR A 381 9.86 1.69 33.10
C THR A 381 9.96 1.65 31.57
N PRO A 382 11.16 1.55 30.97
CA PRO A 382 11.27 1.43 29.51
C PRO A 382 10.46 0.23 29.03
N THR A 383 9.58 0.44 28.06
CA THR A 383 8.85 -0.65 27.41
C THR A 383 9.86 -1.64 26.82
N PRO A 384 9.74 -2.96 27.09
CA PRO A 384 10.66 -3.94 26.51
C PRO A 384 10.64 -3.86 24.98
N LEU A 385 11.82 -3.97 24.33
CA LEU A 385 11.86 -4.25 22.90
C LEU A 385 11.15 -5.59 22.62
N PRO A 386 10.35 -5.70 21.54
CA PRO A 386 9.64 -6.91 21.21
C PRO A 386 10.60 -8.11 21.04
N ASP A 387 10.12 -9.30 21.36
CA ASP A 387 10.93 -10.52 21.44
C ASP A 387 11.38 -11.05 20.06
N LYS A 388 10.84 -10.46 18.98
CA LYS A 388 11.21 -10.63 17.58
C LYS A 388 11.26 -9.26 16.90
N VAL A 389 12.29 -9.00 16.12
CA VAL A 389 12.43 -7.82 15.24
C VAL A 389 12.77 -8.31 13.82
N THR A 390 12.10 -7.79 12.80
CA THR A 390 12.27 -8.20 11.39
C THR A 390 12.63 -7.01 10.51
N CYS A 391 13.56 -7.20 9.58
CA CYS A 391 13.74 -6.37 8.39
C CYS A 391 13.60 -7.24 7.13
N GLY A 392 12.50 -7.06 6.39
CA GLY A 392 12.32 -7.52 5.01
C GLY A 392 12.30 -6.35 4.03
N PHE A 393 13.05 -5.29 4.32
CA PHE A 393 13.26 -4.06 3.52
C PHE A 393 12.05 -3.24 3.02
N GLU A 394 10.81 -3.72 3.06
CA GLU A 394 9.56 -3.05 2.61
C GLU A 394 9.40 -1.60 3.08
N ASN A 395 9.94 -1.30 4.27
CA ASN A 395 9.87 0.02 4.89
C ASN A 395 11.19 0.32 5.63
N ARG A 396 11.93 1.31 5.16
CA ARG A 396 13.21 1.76 5.75
C ARG A 396 13.09 2.26 7.19
N ASN A 397 11.89 2.63 7.65
CA ASN A 397 11.64 3.07 9.03
C ASN A 397 11.32 1.90 9.99
N THR A 398 11.09 0.68 9.48
CA THR A 398 10.94 -0.54 10.29
C THR A 398 12.15 -1.45 10.20
N CYS A 399 12.91 -1.37 9.10
CA CYS A 399 14.19 -2.06 8.99
C CYS A 399 15.21 -1.48 9.99
N PHE A 400 15.84 -2.37 10.76
CA PHE A 400 16.87 -2.01 11.73
C PHE A 400 18.30 -2.02 11.16
N LEU A 401 18.45 -2.28 9.86
CA LEU A 401 19.70 -2.21 9.12
C LEU A 401 19.81 -0.87 8.40
N GLU A 402 20.95 -0.21 8.55
CA GLU A 402 21.30 1.02 7.85
C GLU A 402 22.60 0.82 7.06
N ASN A 403 22.75 1.48 5.92
CA ASN A 403 24.03 1.50 5.19
C ASN A 403 25.10 2.16 6.06
N LEU A 404 26.34 1.70 5.93
CA LEU A 404 27.48 2.42 6.48
C LEU A 404 27.68 3.74 5.70
N ALA A 405 28.31 4.73 6.32
CA ALA A 405 28.63 5.97 5.63
C ALA A 405 29.97 5.80 4.91
N ARG A 406 30.01 6.06 3.60
CA ARG A 406 31.28 6.21 2.86
C ARG A 406 32.24 7.14 3.63
N GLU A 407 33.51 6.74 3.69
CA GLU A 407 34.59 7.29 4.53
C GLU A 407 34.60 6.94 6.03
N SER A 408 33.60 6.23 6.60
CA SER A 408 33.60 5.88 8.03
C SER A 408 34.51 4.67 8.37
N ILE A 409 35.82 4.92 8.44
CA ILE A 409 36.83 3.95 8.91
C ILE A 409 36.58 3.61 10.40
N ILE A 410 36.06 2.41 10.66
CA ILE A 410 35.87 1.90 12.02
C ILE A 410 37.24 1.49 12.59
N GLN A 411 37.82 2.34 13.44
CA GLN A 411 39.09 2.05 14.11
C GLN A 411 38.94 0.84 15.04
N THR A 412 39.65 -0.25 14.71
CA THR A 412 39.73 -1.47 15.51
C THR A 412 41.18 -1.76 15.86
N GLU A 413 41.49 -1.91 17.14
CA GLU A 413 42.83 -2.23 17.62
C GLU A 413 43.11 -3.73 17.51
N GLU A 414 43.43 -4.20 16.29
CA GLU A 414 44.63 -5.01 16.01
C GLU A 414 44.74 -5.43 14.52
N ARG A 415 45.66 -4.76 13.79
CA ARG A 415 46.36 -5.30 12.61
C ARG A 415 45.55 -5.73 11.37
N THR A 416 44.37 -5.16 11.11
CA THR A 416 43.72 -5.24 9.78
C THR A 416 43.26 -3.87 9.28
N GLN A 417 44.06 -3.21 8.44
CA GLN A 417 43.68 -1.97 7.74
C GLN A 417 42.76 -2.21 6.51
N ASP A 418 42.08 -3.36 6.47
CA ASP A 418 41.38 -3.92 5.29
C ASP A 418 39.94 -4.39 5.58
N LEU A 419 39.49 -4.32 6.84
CA LEU A 419 38.14 -4.73 7.23
C LEU A 419 37.19 -3.53 7.27
N LEU A 420 36.01 -3.70 6.67
CA LEU A 420 34.90 -2.74 6.68
C LEU A 420 35.20 -1.38 5.99
N ARG A 421 36.04 -1.40 4.94
CA ARG A 421 36.00 -0.35 3.90
C ARG A 421 34.65 -0.47 3.17
N ASP A 422 33.89 0.62 3.12
CA ASP A 422 32.62 0.71 2.39
C ASP A 422 32.81 1.53 1.11
N ASP A 423 32.73 0.86 -0.05
CA ASP A 423 32.90 1.48 -1.36
C ASP A 423 31.56 1.93 -1.94
N PHE A 424 30.45 1.26 -1.63
CA PHE A 424 29.12 1.61 -2.11
C PHE A 424 27.99 1.02 -1.24
N ASP A 425 26.93 1.81 -1.06
CA ASP A 425 25.67 1.42 -0.46
C ASP A 425 25.06 0.11 -0.99
N TRP A 426 24.48 -0.71 -0.10
CA TRP A 426 23.47 -1.69 -0.52
C TRP A 426 22.22 -0.95 -1.01
N THR A 427 21.66 -1.40 -2.13
CA THR A 427 20.38 -0.89 -2.65
C THR A 427 19.24 -1.58 -1.93
N THR A 428 18.62 -0.88 -0.98
CA THR A 428 17.51 -1.38 -0.15
C THR A 428 16.15 -0.96 -0.71
N GLY A 429 15.20 -1.90 -0.74
CA GLY A 429 13.82 -1.65 -1.18
C GLY A 429 13.54 -2.01 -2.65
N GLN A 430 14.28 -2.98 -3.20
CA GLN A 430 14.17 -3.39 -4.60
C GLN A 430 13.00 -4.36 -4.82
N SER A 431 12.12 -4.04 -5.77
CA SER A 431 11.04 -4.95 -6.22
C SER A 431 11.30 -5.44 -7.65
N GLY A 432 11.18 -6.75 -7.86
CA GLY A 432 11.57 -7.43 -9.11
C GLY A 432 13.08 -7.72 -9.20
N PRO A 433 13.60 -8.13 -10.37
CA PRO A 433 15.00 -8.53 -10.55
C PRO A 433 16.01 -7.38 -10.36
N THR A 434 17.30 -7.72 -10.26
CA THR A 434 18.42 -6.76 -10.25
C THR A 434 18.64 -6.17 -11.66
N ALA A 435 19.49 -5.14 -11.80
CA ALA A 435 19.62 -4.42 -13.07
C ALA A 435 20.55 -5.12 -14.09
N SER A 436 21.42 -6.02 -13.62
CA SER A 436 22.19 -6.94 -14.48
C SER A 436 21.41 -8.24 -14.74
N SER A 437 21.71 -8.96 -15.83
CA SER A 437 20.89 -10.10 -16.30
C SER A 437 21.52 -11.46 -15.99
N GLU A 438 20.66 -12.48 -15.85
CA GLU A 438 21.00 -13.86 -15.47
C GLU A 438 21.75 -13.92 -14.11
N THR A 439 21.34 -13.05 -13.19
CA THR A 439 21.93 -12.77 -11.87
C THR A 439 20.84 -12.35 -10.88
N GLY A 440 21.15 -12.43 -9.58
CA GLY A 440 20.24 -12.00 -8.52
C GLY A 440 18.91 -12.77 -8.49
N PRO A 441 18.03 -12.46 -7.52
CA PRO A 441 16.72 -13.07 -7.40
C PRO A 441 15.69 -12.37 -8.31
N SER A 442 14.75 -13.13 -8.88
CA SER A 442 13.64 -12.58 -9.70
C SER A 442 12.58 -11.83 -8.89
N ALA A 443 12.44 -12.15 -7.61
CA ALA A 443 11.53 -11.53 -6.64
C ALA A 443 12.13 -11.62 -5.21
N ALA A 444 11.58 -10.87 -4.26
CA ALA A 444 11.92 -10.98 -2.84
C ALA A 444 11.69 -12.41 -2.30
N TYR A 445 12.30 -12.75 -1.17
CA TYR A 445 12.05 -14.02 -0.48
C TYR A 445 10.73 -13.99 0.28
N ALA A 446 10.38 -12.84 0.86
CA ALA A 446 9.04 -12.54 1.37
C ALA A 446 8.64 -11.10 1.03
N GLY A 447 7.34 -10.81 0.99
CA GLY A 447 6.85 -9.48 0.65
C GLY A 447 7.08 -9.12 -0.81
N SER A 448 7.58 -7.91 -1.06
CA SER A 448 7.81 -7.31 -2.37
C SER A 448 9.20 -6.69 -2.55
N GLN A 449 9.98 -6.52 -1.48
CA GLN A 449 11.23 -5.78 -1.47
C GLN A 449 12.38 -6.54 -0.80
N TYR A 450 13.59 -6.40 -1.34
CA TYR A 450 14.82 -6.91 -0.73
C TYR A 450 15.95 -5.88 -0.77
N ALA A 451 17.11 -6.22 -0.20
CA ALA A 451 18.34 -5.47 -0.37
C ALA A 451 19.33 -6.23 -1.26
N TYR A 452 20.03 -5.52 -2.13
CA TYR A 452 21.06 -6.12 -2.97
C TYR A 452 22.24 -5.19 -3.23
N MET A 453 23.37 -5.80 -3.61
CA MET A 453 24.48 -5.09 -4.22
C MET A 453 24.47 -5.31 -5.74
N GLU A 454 24.25 -4.23 -6.48
CA GLU A 454 24.30 -4.19 -7.95
C GLU A 454 25.76 -4.27 -8.43
N ALA A 455 26.10 -5.28 -9.22
CA ALA A 455 27.48 -5.53 -9.65
C ALA A 455 27.86 -4.92 -11.02
N SER A 456 26.95 -4.22 -11.71
CA SER A 456 27.29 -3.53 -12.96
C SER A 456 28.15 -2.25 -12.78
N SER A 457 28.39 -1.55 -13.88
CA SER A 457 29.24 -0.34 -13.90
C SER A 457 28.57 0.79 -13.11
N PRO A 458 29.29 1.53 -12.22
CA PRO A 458 30.74 1.66 -12.16
C PRO A 458 31.37 0.96 -10.94
N ARG A 459 31.06 -0.32 -10.72
CA ARG A 459 31.72 -1.14 -9.69
C ARG A 459 32.92 -1.93 -10.22
N GLU A 460 33.98 -2.02 -9.43
CA GLU A 460 35.20 -2.78 -9.73
C GLU A 460 35.35 -4.05 -8.88
N ALA A 461 36.30 -4.92 -9.23
CA ALA A 461 36.42 -6.25 -8.60
C ALA A 461 37.05 -6.11 -7.20
N GLY A 462 36.33 -6.54 -6.17
CA GLY A 462 36.70 -6.29 -4.78
C GLY A 462 36.07 -5.05 -4.14
N ASP A 463 35.26 -4.26 -4.86
CA ASP A 463 34.40 -3.22 -4.26
C ASP A 463 33.51 -3.84 -3.17
N ARG A 464 33.35 -3.14 -2.04
CA ARG A 464 32.58 -3.62 -0.88
C ARG A 464 31.34 -2.78 -0.59
N ALA A 465 30.29 -3.42 -0.09
CA ALA A 465 29.06 -2.80 0.39
C ALA A 465 28.70 -3.27 1.79
N LEU A 466 28.36 -2.35 2.71
CA LEU A 466 28.08 -2.68 4.12
C LEU A 466 26.72 -2.18 4.64
N LEU A 467 25.91 -3.12 5.13
CA LEU A 467 24.76 -2.87 6.01
C LEU A 467 25.15 -3.20 7.46
N LYS A 468 24.77 -2.34 8.41
CA LYS A 468 24.98 -2.55 9.85
C LYS A 468 23.68 -2.48 10.64
N THR A 469 23.59 -3.23 11.74
CA THR A 469 22.46 -3.15 12.67
C THR A 469 22.54 -1.92 13.57
N THR A 470 21.40 -1.27 13.76
CA THR A 470 21.14 -0.39 14.91
C THR A 470 21.17 -1.17 16.24
N ASN A 471 21.22 -0.47 17.38
CA ASN A 471 21.44 -1.07 18.70
C ASN A 471 20.22 -1.86 19.21
N LEU A 472 20.11 -3.14 18.84
CA LEU A 472 18.98 -4.03 19.20
C LEU A 472 19.32 -5.19 20.16
N PHE A 473 20.59 -5.54 20.33
CA PHE A 473 20.95 -6.80 20.98
C PHE A 473 20.87 -6.74 22.52
N LYS A 474 20.19 -7.74 23.09
CA LYS A 474 19.94 -7.91 24.53
C LYS A 474 21.06 -8.77 25.14
N GLU A 475 21.22 -8.75 26.47
CA GLU A 475 22.12 -9.65 27.20
C GLU A 475 21.53 -11.07 27.37
N THR A 476 20.82 -11.56 26.35
CA THR A 476 20.19 -12.89 26.30
C THR A 476 20.73 -13.69 25.10
N THR A 477 20.42 -14.99 25.04
CA THR A 477 20.78 -15.81 23.87
C THR A 477 19.79 -15.52 22.75
N GLN A 478 20.27 -14.96 21.64
CA GLN A 478 19.43 -14.55 20.50
C GLN A 478 19.79 -15.33 19.24
N CYS A 479 18.82 -15.53 18.34
CA CYS A 479 19.04 -16.03 17.00
C CYS A 479 18.97 -14.88 15.99
N LEU A 480 19.96 -14.82 15.09
CA LEU A 480 19.91 -14.06 13.86
C LEU A 480 19.61 -15.03 12.70
N SER A 481 18.50 -14.87 12.00
CA SER A 481 18.24 -15.62 10.76
C SER A 481 17.99 -14.68 9.60
N PHE A 482 18.38 -15.05 8.39
CA PHE A 482 18.23 -14.24 7.19
C PHE A 482 18.13 -15.12 5.93
N SER A 483 17.49 -14.59 4.90
CA SER A 483 17.49 -15.15 3.56
C SER A 483 18.53 -14.43 2.69
N TYR A 484 19.19 -15.17 1.81
CA TYR A 484 20.19 -14.63 0.88
C TYR A 484 20.13 -15.32 -0.49
N HIS A 485 20.52 -14.60 -1.55
CA HIS A 485 20.62 -15.12 -2.92
C HIS A 485 21.95 -14.67 -3.53
N MET A 486 22.62 -15.58 -4.23
CA MET A 486 24.00 -15.41 -4.74
C MET A 486 24.13 -16.16 -6.07
N PHE A 487 23.66 -15.53 -7.15
CA PHE A 487 23.59 -16.14 -8.48
C PHE A 487 24.17 -15.22 -9.56
N GLY A 488 24.75 -15.84 -10.58
CA GLY A 488 25.44 -15.16 -11.67
C GLY A 488 26.42 -16.09 -12.36
N ASN A 489 27.53 -15.57 -12.88
CA ASN A 489 28.52 -16.43 -13.52
C ASN A 489 29.18 -17.37 -12.48
N SER A 490 29.31 -18.65 -12.83
CA SER A 490 29.90 -19.74 -12.03
C SER A 490 31.12 -19.36 -11.17
N ASN A 491 32.11 -18.69 -11.79
CA ASN A 491 33.34 -18.21 -11.14
C ASN A 491 33.36 -16.67 -10.97
N GLY A 492 32.20 -16.02 -11.11
CA GLY A 492 32.05 -14.56 -11.16
C GLY A 492 31.36 -13.93 -9.95
N VAL A 493 30.52 -14.68 -9.23
CA VAL A 493 29.88 -14.23 -7.97
C VAL A 493 30.93 -14.03 -6.87
N GLY A 494 30.80 -12.95 -6.08
CA GLY A 494 31.74 -12.57 -5.04
C GLY A 494 31.50 -13.25 -3.68
N GLU A 495 31.69 -12.51 -2.59
CA GLU A 495 31.55 -13.02 -1.21
C GLU A 495 30.40 -12.34 -0.45
N LEU A 496 29.73 -13.12 0.40
CA LEU A 496 28.85 -12.63 1.46
C LEU A 496 29.45 -13.00 2.81
N ASN A 497 29.82 -12.00 3.60
CA ASN A 497 30.39 -12.14 4.94
C ASN A 497 29.45 -11.50 5.97
N VAL A 498 29.33 -12.11 7.15
CA VAL A 498 28.66 -11.48 8.31
C VAL A 498 29.62 -11.44 9.48
N TYR A 499 29.80 -10.25 10.06
CA TYR A 499 30.67 -9.99 11.20
C TYR A 499 29.89 -9.51 12.40
N PHE A 500 30.48 -9.62 13.59
CA PHE A 500 30.04 -8.92 14.79
C PHE A 500 31.15 -8.00 15.33
N SER A 501 30.74 -6.97 16.06
CA SER A 501 31.57 -6.15 16.94
C SER A 501 30.88 -5.97 18.28
N SER A 502 31.62 -6.12 19.37
CA SER A 502 31.16 -5.95 20.75
C SER A 502 31.67 -4.65 21.34
N SER A 503 30.91 -4.06 22.28
CA SER A 503 31.36 -2.93 23.11
C SER A 503 32.67 -3.21 23.87
N ASN A 504 33.03 -4.48 24.08
CA ASN A 504 34.30 -4.91 24.68
C ASN A 504 35.47 -5.00 23.68
N GLY A 505 35.33 -4.44 22.46
CA GLY A 505 36.33 -4.48 21.39
C GLY A 505 36.47 -5.83 20.67
N THR A 506 35.74 -6.87 21.10
CA THR A 506 35.78 -8.19 20.45
C THR A 506 35.05 -8.16 19.11
N THR A 507 35.76 -8.47 18.02
CA THR A 507 35.21 -8.59 16.67
C THR A 507 35.41 -10.00 16.12
N GLY A 508 34.65 -10.38 15.07
CA GLY A 508 34.85 -11.65 14.39
C GLY A 508 33.86 -11.93 13.27
N ARG A 509 34.23 -12.82 12.34
CA ARG A 509 33.36 -13.29 11.24
C ARG A 509 32.55 -14.52 11.69
N ILE A 510 31.22 -14.42 11.61
CA ILE A 510 30.26 -15.48 11.98
C ILE A 510 29.60 -16.16 10.77
N PHE A 511 29.67 -15.55 9.58
CA PHE A 511 29.20 -16.15 8.32
C PHE A 511 30.17 -15.88 7.18
N HIS A 512 30.23 -16.81 6.24
CA HIS A 512 30.93 -16.66 4.97
C HIS A 512 30.34 -17.60 3.90
N ARG A 513 30.07 -17.05 2.72
CA ARG A 513 29.82 -17.78 1.46
C ARG A 513 30.55 -17.05 0.34
N ALA A 514 30.97 -17.78 -0.69
CA ALA A 514 31.67 -17.24 -1.86
C ALA A 514 31.29 -18.01 -3.12
N GLY A 515 31.22 -17.33 -4.27
CA GLY A 515 30.85 -17.92 -5.55
C GLY A 515 29.34 -18.22 -5.67
N ASN A 516 28.94 -18.76 -6.82
CA ASN A 516 27.52 -19.00 -7.16
C ASN A 516 26.92 -20.12 -6.29
N GLN A 517 25.78 -19.86 -5.63
CA GLN A 517 25.08 -20.77 -4.71
C GLN A 517 23.80 -21.39 -5.33
N GLY A 518 23.58 -21.18 -6.63
CA GLY A 518 22.40 -21.57 -7.40
C GLY A 518 21.28 -20.53 -7.37
N ASP A 519 20.46 -20.49 -8.44
CA ASP A 519 19.30 -19.61 -8.53
C ASP A 519 18.14 -20.14 -7.68
N SER A 520 18.21 -19.85 -6.38
CA SER A 520 17.09 -19.94 -5.43
C SER A 520 17.56 -19.36 -4.11
N TRP A 521 16.69 -18.58 -3.46
CA TRP A 521 16.92 -18.08 -2.12
C TRP A 521 17.31 -19.20 -1.15
N LYS A 522 18.30 -18.94 -0.31
CA LYS A 522 18.78 -19.82 0.77
C LYS A 522 18.52 -19.12 2.10
N ARG A 523 18.14 -19.85 3.15
CA ARG A 523 17.89 -19.29 4.49
C ARG A 523 18.88 -19.87 5.50
N GLU A 524 19.46 -19.01 6.31
CA GLU A 524 20.47 -19.36 7.32
C GLU A 524 20.03 -18.85 8.70
N ALA A 525 20.52 -19.48 9.76
CA ALA A 525 20.24 -19.11 11.14
C ALA A 525 21.50 -19.30 12.01
N ILE A 526 21.94 -18.22 12.66
CA ILE A 526 23.22 -18.12 13.36
C ILE A 526 22.95 -17.72 14.82
N GLN A 527 23.49 -18.52 15.73
CA GLN A 527 23.34 -18.26 17.16
C GLN A 527 24.24 -17.09 17.59
N ILE A 528 23.63 -16.05 18.15
CA ILE A 528 24.32 -14.86 18.63
C ILE A 528 24.66 -15.03 20.12
N PRO A 529 25.93 -14.86 20.55
CA PRO A 529 26.31 -14.88 21.96
C PRO A 529 25.68 -13.72 22.75
N PRO A 530 25.29 -13.90 24.03
CA PRO A 530 24.82 -12.81 24.88
C PRO A 530 25.89 -11.73 25.04
N ASN A 531 25.66 -10.53 24.53
CA ASN A 531 26.68 -9.48 24.50
C ASN A 531 26.05 -8.07 24.43
N LYS A 532 26.44 -7.19 25.36
CA LYS A 532 25.89 -5.83 25.48
C LYS A 532 26.47 -4.92 24.40
N GLY A 533 25.61 -4.20 23.68
CA GLY A 533 26.07 -3.25 22.65
C GLY A 533 26.77 -3.94 21.48
N LEU A 534 26.31 -5.16 21.14
CA LEU A 534 26.73 -5.86 19.93
C LEU A 534 26.20 -5.11 18.69
N GLN A 535 27.00 -5.07 17.63
CA GLN A 535 26.58 -4.68 16.28
C GLN A 535 26.94 -5.80 15.30
N ILE A 536 26.05 -6.07 14.35
CA ILE A 536 26.24 -7.03 13.26
C ILE A 536 26.39 -6.27 11.94
N TYR A 537 27.30 -6.73 11.09
CA TYR A 537 27.59 -6.16 9.76
C TYR A 537 27.41 -7.22 8.69
N PHE A 538 26.66 -6.92 7.65
CA PHE A 538 26.56 -7.70 6.42
C PHE A 538 27.43 -7.02 5.36
N GLU A 539 28.51 -7.70 4.96
CA GLU A 539 29.45 -7.25 3.93
C GLU A 539 29.22 -8.07 2.66
N GLY A 540 28.90 -7.37 1.57
CA GLY A 540 28.94 -7.91 0.22
C GLY A 540 30.24 -7.48 -0.46
N ILE A 541 31.01 -8.42 -0.99
CA ILE A 541 32.22 -8.13 -1.79
C ILE A 541 31.93 -8.49 -3.24
N ARG A 542 32.16 -7.56 -4.16
CA ARG A 542 31.95 -7.78 -5.58
C ARG A 542 32.98 -8.72 -6.19
N GLY A 543 32.50 -9.71 -6.94
CA GLY A 543 33.33 -10.69 -7.61
C GLY A 543 34.04 -10.15 -8.87
N PRO A 544 34.80 -11.00 -9.58
CA PRO A 544 35.53 -10.60 -10.79
C PRO A 544 34.62 -10.39 -12.02
N SER A 545 33.31 -10.60 -11.90
CA SER A 545 32.33 -10.36 -12.96
C SER A 545 31.34 -9.27 -12.55
N TYR A 546 30.83 -8.52 -13.52
CA TYR A 546 29.63 -7.69 -13.29
C TYR A 546 28.37 -8.53 -13.05
N ARG A 547 28.44 -9.85 -13.30
CA ARG A 547 27.38 -10.81 -13.00
C ARG A 547 27.64 -11.49 -11.66
N SER A 548 27.57 -10.68 -10.61
CA SER A 548 27.93 -11.08 -9.23
C SER A 548 26.98 -10.55 -8.17
N ASP A 549 25.71 -10.29 -8.53
CA ASP A 549 24.73 -9.70 -7.63
C ASP A 549 24.49 -10.61 -6.40
N ILE A 550 24.50 -10.00 -5.21
CA ILE A 550 24.21 -10.65 -3.93
C ILE A 550 23.02 -9.93 -3.31
N ALA A 551 22.02 -10.69 -2.87
CA ALA A 551 20.81 -10.18 -2.25
C ALA A 551 20.60 -10.75 -0.83
N LEU A 552 19.90 -9.96 0.00
CA LEU A 552 19.54 -10.23 1.39
C LEU A 552 18.08 -9.85 1.62
N ASP A 553 17.37 -10.66 2.42
CA ASP A 553 15.97 -10.44 2.79
C ASP A 553 15.62 -11.17 4.12
N GLU A 554 14.47 -10.87 4.71
CA GLU A 554 13.90 -11.53 5.89
C GLU A 554 14.90 -11.69 7.07
N ILE A 555 15.67 -10.63 7.35
CA ILE A 555 16.59 -10.58 8.48
C ILE A 555 15.78 -10.44 9.77
N ILE A 556 15.74 -11.51 10.55
CA ILE A 556 15.03 -11.61 11.83
C ILE A 556 16.06 -11.74 12.95
N VAL A 557 15.93 -10.90 13.98
CA VAL A 557 16.53 -11.12 15.30
C VAL A 557 15.41 -11.57 16.25
N SER A 558 15.63 -12.66 16.97
CA SER A 558 14.65 -13.23 17.92
C SER A 558 15.34 -13.78 19.16
N GLU A 559 14.64 -13.84 20.30
CA GLU A 559 15.18 -14.51 21.50
C GLU A 559 15.07 -16.03 21.39
N GLY A 560 16.11 -16.76 21.83
CA GLY A 560 16.13 -18.23 21.89
C GLY A 560 17.15 -18.92 20.98
N GLN A 561 16.92 -20.22 20.73
CA GLN A 561 17.78 -21.09 19.92
C GLN A 561 17.35 -21.09 18.44
N CYS A 562 18.30 -21.14 17.52
CA CYS A 562 18.03 -20.95 16.10
C CYS A 562 17.23 -22.04 15.37
N GLY A 563 17.14 -23.26 15.92
CA GLY A 563 16.58 -24.44 15.23
C GLY A 563 15.29 -24.21 14.43
N CYS A 564 14.30 -23.51 15.01
CA CYS A 564 13.02 -23.25 14.35
C CYS A 564 12.86 -21.86 13.71
N ALA A 565 13.87 -20.98 13.78
CA ALA A 565 13.77 -19.61 13.28
C ALA A 565 13.54 -19.53 11.76
N ALA A 566 14.01 -20.55 11.01
CA ALA A 566 13.82 -20.66 9.57
C ALA A 566 12.43 -21.18 9.13
N MET A 567 11.49 -21.39 10.06
CA MET A 567 10.15 -21.97 9.82
C MET A 567 10.18 -23.25 8.94
N PRO A 568 10.97 -24.27 9.29
CA PRO A 568 11.30 -25.37 8.38
C PRO A 568 10.18 -26.40 8.14
N CYS A 569 9.00 -26.24 8.76
CA CYS A 569 7.92 -27.22 8.73
C CYS A 569 6.75 -26.70 7.88
N GLN A 570 6.37 -27.46 6.85
CA GLN A 570 5.35 -27.09 5.87
C GLN A 570 3.95 -27.64 6.25
N HIS A 571 2.91 -27.23 5.53
CA HIS A 571 1.52 -27.75 5.63
C HIS A 571 1.00 -27.84 7.08
N GLY A 572 1.12 -26.74 7.82
CA GLY A 572 0.71 -26.63 9.24
C GLY A 572 1.58 -27.40 10.24
N GLY A 573 2.69 -28.02 9.81
CA GLY A 573 3.60 -28.78 10.66
C GLY A 573 4.20 -27.95 11.80
N SER A 574 4.19 -28.50 13.02
CA SER A 574 4.69 -27.85 14.23
C SER A 574 6.20 -28.08 14.41
N CYS A 575 6.99 -27.01 14.55
CA CYS A 575 8.44 -27.10 14.72
C CYS A 575 8.84 -27.24 16.20
N GLN A 576 9.86 -28.07 16.47
CA GLN A 576 10.51 -28.18 17.79
C GLN A 576 12.03 -27.93 17.63
N PRO A 577 12.62 -26.96 18.35
CA PRO A 577 14.03 -26.60 18.18
C PRO A 577 14.94 -27.59 18.93
N GLY A 578 15.99 -28.04 18.25
CA GLY A 578 17.08 -28.84 18.82
C GLY A 578 18.28 -27.98 19.20
N SER A 579 19.43 -28.62 19.42
CA SER A 579 20.67 -27.92 19.75
C SER A 579 21.24 -27.16 18.54
N GLY A 580 21.49 -25.85 18.69
CA GLY A 580 22.03 -25.00 17.63
C GLY A 580 21.01 -24.77 16.51
N SER A 581 21.36 -25.19 15.28
CA SER A 581 20.50 -25.12 14.09
C SER A 581 19.68 -26.40 13.83
N SER A 582 19.76 -27.40 14.71
CA SER A 582 18.95 -28.62 14.62
C SER A 582 17.48 -28.34 14.94
N TYR A 583 16.56 -29.08 14.30
CA TYR A 583 15.12 -29.05 14.56
C TYR A 583 14.47 -30.41 14.27
N SER A 584 13.22 -30.58 14.69
CA SER A 584 12.34 -31.65 14.23
C SER A 584 10.93 -31.12 13.99
N CYS A 585 10.29 -31.54 12.90
CA CYS A 585 8.90 -31.22 12.60
C CYS A 585 7.95 -32.33 13.06
N ASN A 586 6.82 -31.93 13.65
CA ASN A 586 5.69 -32.80 13.98
C ASN A 586 4.49 -32.43 13.08
N CYS A 587 4.17 -33.33 12.15
CA CYS A 587 3.30 -33.05 11.00
C CYS A 587 1.81 -33.23 11.31
N VAL A 588 0.99 -32.47 10.58
CA VAL A 588 -0.46 -32.66 10.55
C VAL A 588 -0.79 -33.96 9.81
N GLY A 589 -1.82 -34.69 10.25
CA GLY A 589 -2.30 -35.90 9.58
C GLY A 589 -2.62 -35.62 8.11
N GLY A 590 -2.09 -36.44 7.21
CA GLY A 590 -1.98 -36.13 5.78
C GLY A 590 -0.52 -36.09 5.32
N TYR A 591 0.36 -35.47 6.11
CA TYR A 591 1.71 -35.07 5.69
C TYR A 591 2.86 -35.77 6.43
N GLY A 592 4.01 -35.83 5.77
CA GLY A 592 5.22 -36.53 6.22
C GLY A 592 6.52 -35.99 5.61
N GLY A 593 7.60 -36.76 5.76
CA GLY A 593 8.97 -36.30 5.54
C GLY A 593 9.48 -35.42 6.69
N SER A 594 10.79 -35.15 6.72
CA SER A 594 11.47 -34.41 7.81
C SER A 594 10.94 -32.99 8.06
N ASN A 595 10.27 -32.42 7.05
CA ASN A 595 9.80 -31.04 6.99
C ASN A 595 8.29 -30.95 6.72
N CYS A 596 7.55 -32.05 6.84
CA CYS A 596 6.12 -32.13 6.53
C CYS A 596 5.75 -31.75 5.08
N HIS A 597 6.68 -31.95 4.14
CA HIS A 597 6.57 -31.53 2.73
C HIS A 597 5.91 -32.57 1.83
N GLU A 598 5.85 -33.84 2.26
CA GLU A 598 5.35 -34.97 1.46
C GLU A 598 3.91 -35.30 1.86
N LEU A 599 2.99 -35.42 0.90
CA LEU A 599 1.65 -35.92 1.15
C LEU A 599 1.69 -37.46 1.17
N VAL A 600 1.33 -38.06 2.31
CA VAL A 600 1.47 -39.50 2.58
C VAL A 600 0.16 -40.21 2.90
N SER A 601 -0.86 -39.50 3.41
CA SER A 601 -2.17 -40.09 3.75
C SER A 601 -3.36 -39.26 3.23
N GLY A 602 -4.57 -39.73 3.54
CA GLY A 602 -5.81 -39.16 3.00
C GLY A 602 -6.00 -37.67 3.31
N VAL A 603 -6.38 -36.89 2.29
CA VAL A 603 -6.79 -35.48 2.40
C VAL A 603 -8.02 -35.19 1.52
N THR A 604 -8.78 -34.17 1.90
CA THR A 604 -10.02 -33.74 1.24
C THR A 604 -10.03 -32.21 1.13
N CYS A 605 -10.48 -31.68 -0.01
CA CYS A 605 -10.75 -30.28 -0.25
C CYS A 605 -12.24 -30.08 -0.53
N THR A 606 -12.91 -29.31 0.32
CA THR A 606 -14.35 -28.97 0.21
C THR A 606 -14.57 -27.49 -0.11
N PHE A 607 -13.51 -26.75 -0.49
CA PHE A 607 -13.49 -25.33 -0.88
C PHE A 607 -14.08 -24.28 0.10
N ASN A 608 -14.69 -24.69 1.22
CA ASN A 608 -15.34 -23.87 2.26
C ASN A 608 -14.45 -22.83 2.97
N ASN A 609 -13.13 -22.87 2.74
CA ASN A 609 -12.17 -21.88 3.26
C ASN A 609 -11.26 -21.36 2.13
N GLY A 610 -11.74 -21.39 0.88
CA GLY A 610 -10.95 -21.11 -0.31
C GLY A 610 -10.20 -22.34 -0.84
N MET A 611 -9.12 -22.10 -1.59
CA MET A 611 -8.32 -23.16 -2.20
C MET A 611 -7.49 -23.91 -1.15
N CYS A 612 -7.44 -25.24 -1.24
CA CYS A 612 -6.77 -26.08 -0.24
C CYS A 612 -5.30 -26.36 -0.59
N ASP A 613 -4.42 -26.44 0.40
CA ASP A 613 -2.95 -26.59 0.31
C ASP A 613 -2.39 -27.51 -0.79
N PHE A 614 -3.08 -28.61 -1.12
CA PHE A 614 -2.62 -29.59 -2.11
C PHE A 614 -3.09 -29.34 -3.55
N LEU A 615 -3.84 -28.26 -3.79
CA LEU A 615 -4.35 -27.84 -5.09
C LEU A 615 -3.98 -26.37 -5.34
N SER A 616 -3.25 -26.11 -6.41
CA SER A 616 -2.93 -24.76 -6.90
C SER A 616 -3.69 -24.45 -8.18
N GLN A 617 -4.16 -23.21 -8.33
CA GLN A 617 -4.68 -22.68 -9.60
C GLN A 617 -3.53 -22.48 -10.61
N SER A 618 -3.72 -22.93 -11.84
CA SER A 618 -2.90 -22.54 -12.98
C SER A 618 -3.24 -21.11 -13.40
N HIS A 619 -2.21 -20.29 -13.65
CA HIS A 619 -2.38 -18.93 -14.18
C HIS A 619 -1.85 -18.80 -15.62
N ASP A 620 -1.51 -19.92 -16.26
CA ASP A 620 -0.99 -20.01 -17.64
C ASP A 620 -2.09 -20.30 -18.68
N ASP A 621 -3.31 -20.66 -18.23
CA ASP A 621 -4.50 -20.78 -19.06
C ASP A 621 -5.36 -19.48 -19.06
N ASN A 622 -6.58 -19.55 -19.59
CA ASN A 622 -7.33 -18.38 -20.07
C ASN A 622 -8.73 -18.25 -19.43
N ASP A 623 -8.91 -18.92 -18.31
CA ASP A 623 -10.02 -18.79 -17.37
C ASP A 623 -9.60 -19.36 -16.02
N ASP A 624 -10.27 -18.93 -14.95
CA ASP A 624 -10.02 -19.40 -13.58
C ASP A 624 -11.18 -20.25 -13.07
N TRP A 625 -10.87 -21.23 -12.20
CA TRP A 625 -11.88 -21.79 -11.30
C TRP A 625 -12.21 -20.77 -10.21
N LEU A 626 -13.47 -20.34 -10.17
CA LEU A 626 -14.03 -19.52 -9.09
C LEU A 626 -14.44 -20.42 -7.92
N ILE A 627 -14.48 -19.87 -6.71
CA ILE A 627 -15.02 -20.56 -5.52
C ILE A 627 -16.24 -19.79 -5.03
N GLY A 628 -17.31 -20.51 -4.66
CA GLY A 628 -18.51 -19.90 -4.08
C GLY A 628 -19.68 -20.87 -3.91
N GLN A 629 -20.68 -20.47 -3.12
CA GLN A 629 -21.92 -21.24 -2.85
C GLN A 629 -22.92 -21.28 -4.02
N SER A 630 -22.69 -20.50 -5.08
CA SER A 630 -23.60 -20.40 -6.24
C SER A 630 -22.89 -19.79 -7.45
N THR A 631 -23.25 -20.22 -8.67
CA THR A 631 -22.84 -19.53 -9.90
C THR A 631 -23.71 -18.29 -10.16
N ARG A 632 -23.21 -17.32 -10.94
CA ARG A 632 -23.96 -16.11 -11.30
C ARG A 632 -24.92 -16.32 -12.49
N SER A 633 -24.74 -17.43 -13.20
CA SER A 633 -25.53 -17.87 -14.35
C SER A 633 -26.93 -18.36 -13.96
N TRP A 634 -27.97 -17.79 -14.58
CA TRP A 634 -29.36 -18.17 -14.30
C TRP A 634 -29.67 -19.61 -14.74
N ASP A 635 -30.14 -20.40 -13.78
CA ASP A 635 -30.66 -21.77 -13.91
C ASP A 635 -29.65 -22.88 -14.26
N THR A 636 -28.32 -22.64 -14.29
CA THR A 636 -27.36 -23.69 -14.74
C THR A 636 -26.24 -24.12 -13.79
N GLY A 637 -25.93 -23.39 -12.72
CA GLY A 637 -25.05 -23.90 -11.66
C GLY A 637 -25.78 -24.66 -10.55
N PRO A 638 -25.06 -25.30 -9.62
CA PRO A 638 -25.65 -25.94 -8.45
C PRO A 638 -26.47 -24.94 -7.62
N GLN A 639 -27.76 -25.21 -7.46
CA GLN A 639 -28.66 -24.42 -6.59
C GLN A 639 -28.62 -24.89 -5.12
N THR A 640 -27.97 -26.03 -4.88
CA THR A 640 -27.72 -26.63 -3.57
C THR A 640 -26.28 -27.17 -3.58
N PRO A 641 -25.34 -26.56 -2.84
CA PRO A 641 -24.04 -27.14 -2.54
C PRO A 641 -24.18 -28.47 -1.77
N LEU A 642 -23.07 -29.21 -1.62
CA LEU A 642 -23.03 -30.39 -0.76
C LEU A 642 -22.83 -30.01 0.72
N ASP A 643 -21.82 -29.17 1.01
CA ASP A 643 -21.56 -28.70 2.38
C ASP A 643 -21.18 -27.20 2.52
N GLY A 644 -20.87 -26.46 1.45
CA GLY A 644 -20.81 -24.99 1.48
C GLY A 644 -20.42 -24.32 0.16
N ASP A 645 -19.18 -23.90 0.01
CA ASP A 645 -18.62 -23.40 -1.25
C ASP A 645 -18.17 -24.55 -2.15
N PHE A 646 -18.12 -24.33 -3.47
CA PHE A 646 -17.56 -25.28 -4.42
C PHE A 646 -16.73 -24.55 -5.49
N ALA A 647 -15.82 -25.28 -6.16
CA ALA A 647 -15.05 -24.74 -7.27
C ALA A 647 -15.86 -24.84 -8.58
N PHE A 648 -15.95 -23.77 -9.37
CA PHE A 648 -16.67 -23.78 -10.65
C PHE A 648 -16.06 -22.91 -11.75
N MET A 649 -16.33 -23.30 -13.00
CA MET A 649 -16.10 -22.51 -14.21
C MET A 649 -17.44 -22.01 -14.75
N GLU A 650 -17.65 -20.70 -14.77
CA GLU A 650 -18.89 -20.07 -15.27
C GLU A 650 -18.88 -19.93 -16.80
N ALA A 651 -20.01 -20.23 -17.45
CA ALA A 651 -20.13 -20.11 -18.90
C ALA A 651 -20.51 -18.71 -19.42
N THR A 652 -20.90 -17.75 -18.59
CA THR A 652 -21.37 -16.43 -19.06
C THR A 652 -20.21 -15.55 -19.51
N PHE A 653 -20.37 -14.81 -20.62
CA PHE A 653 -19.41 -13.83 -21.19
C PHE A 653 -17.99 -14.32 -21.60
N LYS A 654 -17.56 -15.54 -21.26
CA LYS A 654 -16.22 -16.08 -21.61
C LYS A 654 -16.08 -16.49 -23.09
N PRO A 655 -14.84 -16.61 -23.64
CA PRO A 655 -14.57 -17.20 -24.96
C PRO A 655 -14.93 -18.69 -25.07
N ARG A 656 -15.14 -19.19 -26.30
CA ARG A 656 -15.33 -20.65 -26.55
C ARG A 656 -14.00 -21.37 -26.42
N GLY A 657 -13.99 -22.51 -25.73
CA GLY A 657 -12.78 -23.31 -25.57
C GLY A 657 -11.76 -22.69 -24.61
N SER A 658 -12.17 -21.72 -23.80
CA SER A 658 -11.43 -21.37 -22.60
C SER A 658 -11.26 -22.59 -21.69
N THR A 659 -10.21 -22.60 -20.88
CA THR A 659 -9.90 -23.66 -19.91
C THR A 659 -9.48 -23.05 -18.58
N ALA A 660 -9.85 -23.73 -17.51
CA ALA A 660 -9.40 -23.45 -16.15
C ALA A 660 -8.82 -24.73 -15.55
N THR A 661 -7.67 -24.66 -14.87
CA THR A 661 -6.90 -25.85 -14.47
C THR A 661 -6.40 -25.80 -13.03
N LEU A 662 -7.00 -26.59 -12.14
CA LEU A 662 -6.39 -26.88 -10.82
C LEU A 662 -5.35 -27.98 -10.95
N THR A 663 -4.23 -27.88 -10.24
CA THR A 663 -3.11 -28.83 -10.32
C THR A 663 -2.45 -29.08 -8.97
N THR A 664 -1.92 -30.30 -8.76
CA THR A 664 -1.12 -30.66 -7.56
C THR A 664 0.38 -30.33 -7.75
N ALA A 665 0.75 -29.53 -8.75
CA ALA A 665 2.15 -29.33 -9.14
C ALA A 665 3.07 -28.73 -8.05
N GLY A 666 2.50 -27.99 -7.09
CA GLY A 666 3.21 -27.47 -5.92
C GLY A 666 3.41 -28.47 -4.77
N THR A 667 2.85 -29.68 -4.84
CA THR A 667 2.76 -30.62 -3.71
C THR A 667 3.48 -31.93 -4.02
N GLN A 668 4.39 -32.36 -3.14
CA GLN A 668 5.09 -33.64 -3.30
C GLN A 668 4.20 -34.82 -2.87
N LEU A 669 3.52 -35.43 -3.84
CA LEU A 669 2.78 -36.68 -3.64
C LEU A 669 3.75 -37.87 -3.46
N ALA A 670 3.55 -38.67 -2.42
CA ALA A 670 4.33 -39.89 -2.19
C ALA A 670 4.23 -40.90 -3.37
N PHE A 671 5.29 -41.68 -3.58
CA PHE A 671 5.37 -42.68 -4.66
C PHE A 671 4.55 -43.95 -4.34
N GLN A 672 3.24 -43.84 -4.54
CA GLN A 672 2.25 -44.90 -4.35
C GLN A 672 1.10 -44.75 -5.35
N ASP A 673 0.24 -45.77 -5.49
CA ASP A 673 -1.04 -45.60 -6.18
C ASP A 673 -1.93 -44.67 -5.33
N TRP A 674 -2.73 -43.83 -6.00
CA TRP A 674 -3.63 -42.86 -5.38
C TRP A 674 -5.06 -43.00 -5.91
N CYS A 675 -6.02 -43.07 -5.01
CA CYS A 675 -7.44 -43.04 -5.30
C CYS A 675 -7.94 -41.60 -5.22
N LEU A 676 -8.27 -41.01 -6.37
CA LEU A 676 -8.87 -39.69 -6.47
C LEU A 676 -10.40 -39.80 -6.47
N MET A 677 -11.04 -39.28 -5.42
CA MET A 677 -12.48 -39.09 -5.34
C MET A 677 -12.82 -37.62 -5.56
N PHE A 678 -13.90 -37.30 -6.27
CA PHE A 678 -14.42 -35.93 -6.33
C PHE A 678 -15.90 -35.91 -6.70
N SER A 679 -16.66 -34.94 -6.19
CA SER A 679 -17.99 -34.64 -6.70
C SER A 679 -17.90 -33.70 -7.90
N VAL A 680 -18.70 -33.94 -8.93
CA VAL A 680 -18.84 -33.08 -10.11
C VAL A 680 -20.31 -32.77 -10.38
N TYR A 681 -20.57 -31.56 -10.86
CA TYR A 681 -21.86 -31.12 -11.38
C TYR A 681 -21.62 -30.50 -12.77
N MET A 682 -22.40 -30.94 -13.76
CA MET A 682 -22.32 -30.45 -15.14
C MET A 682 -23.73 -30.40 -15.73
N TYR A 683 -24.32 -29.21 -15.80
CA TYR A 683 -25.67 -29.02 -16.34
C TYR A 683 -25.75 -27.82 -17.29
N GLY A 684 -26.55 -27.95 -18.36
CA GLY A 684 -26.88 -26.86 -19.27
C GLY A 684 -26.62 -27.13 -20.75
N TYR A 685 -27.01 -26.19 -21.60
CA TYR A 685 -27.03 -26.39 -23.05
C TYR A 685 -25.66 -26.16 -23.69
N ASN A 686 -25.26 -27.04 -24.61
CA ASN A 686 -23.97 -26.98 -25.32
C ASN A 686 -22.73 -26.87 -24.39
N MET A 687 -22.73 -27.59 -23.26
CA MET A 687 -21.57 -27.65 -22.35
C MET A 687 -20.27 -28.08 -23.05
N GLY A 688 -19.15 -27.77 -22.42
CA GLY A 688 -17.84 -28.28 -22.82
C GLY A 688 -17.51 -29.60 -22.11
N ALA A 689 -16.38 -29.66 -21.41
CA ALA A 689 -15.86 -30.87 -20.80
C ALA A 689 -15.15 -30.61 -19.47
N LEU A 690 -15.17 -31.60 -18.58
CA LEU A 690 -14.26 -31.69 -17.44
C LEU A 690 -13.29 -32.86 -17.68
N VAL A 691 -12.01 -32.64 -17.40
CA VAL A 691 -10.93 -33.58 -17.71
C VAL A 691 -10.01 -33.71 -16.51
N VAL A 692 -9.67 -34.95 -16.13
CA VAL A 692 -8.59 -35.25 -15.18
C VAL A 692 -7.40 -35.80 -15.95
N LYS A 693 -6.22 -35.20 -15.76
CA LYS A 693 -4.92 -35.71 -16.28
C LYS A 693 -4.03 -36.10 -15.11
N ALA A 694 -3.15 -37.10 -15.27
CA ALA A 694 -2.12 -37.38 -14.25
C ALA A 694 -0.89 -38.12 -14.77
N GLY A 695 0.30 -37.65 -14.40
CA GLY A 695 1.60 -38.15 -14.86
C GLY A 695 2.79 -37.50 -14.15
N SER A 696 3.99 -37.64 -14.69
CA SER A 696 5.20 -37.00 -14.13
C SER A 696 5.22 -35.51 -14.42
N SER A 697 5.58 -34.70 -13.43
CA SER A 697 5.97 -33.31 -13.61
C SER A 697 7.03 -33.17 -14.72
N GLY A 698 6.97 -32.07 -15.47
CA GLY A 698 7.84 -31.79 -16.62
C GLY A 698 7.62 -32.68 -17.85
N GLN A 699 6.53 -33.47 -17.90
CA GLN A 699 6.15 -34.30 -19.06
C GLN A 699 4.67 -34.06 -19.43
N GLY A 700 4.28 -34.42 -20.66
CA GLY A 700 2.88 -34.31 -21.09
C GLY A 700 1.97 -35.26 -20.30
N LEU A 701 1.03 -34.70 -19.53
CA LEU A 701 0.19 -35.46 -18.61
C LEU A 701 -0.94 -36.21 -19.37
N PRO A 702 -1.03 -37.55 -19.28
CA PRO A 702 -2.07 -38.32 -19.96
C PRO A 702 -3.42 -38.19 -19.25
N TYR A 703 -4.49 -38.20 -20.05
CA TYR A 703 -5.87 -38.27 -19.58
C TYR A 703 -6.12 -39.53 -18.73
N ARG A 704 -6.80 -39.37 -17.59
CA ARG A 704 -7.20 -40.47 -16.69
C ARG A 704 -8.72 -40.61 -16.58
N TRP A 705 -9.44 -39.50 -16.64
CA TRP A 705 -10.91 -39.45 -16.67
C TRP A 705 -11.36 -38.22 -17.47
N PHE A 706 -12.51 -38.28 -18.14
CA PHE A 706 -13.13 -37.09 -18.72
C PHE A 706 -14.63 -37.28 -18.91
N TRP A 707 -15.38 -36.18 -18.84
CA TRP A 707 -16.78 -36.07 -19.25
C TRP A 707 -16.97 -34.88 -20.18
N TYR A 708 -17.92 -34.99 -21.13
CA TYR A 708 -18.30 -33.92 -22.05
C TYR A 708 -19.82 -33.79 -22.12
N GLY A 709 -20.34 -32.58 -22.34
CA GLY A 709 -21.78 -32.33 -22.43
C GLY A 709 -22.51 -32.47 -21.08
N ASP A 710 -23.83 -32.22 -21.12
CA ASP A 710 -24.74 -32.27 -19.96
C ASP A 710 -24.71 -33.63 -19.23
N LYS A 711 -24.79 -33.60 -17.88
CA LYS A 711 -24.86 -34.75 -16.96
C LYS A 711 -26.07 -34.68 -16.01
N GLY A 712 -26.90 -33.64 -16.12
CA GLY A 712 -28.05 -33.38 -15.26
C GLY A 712 -27.75 -32.47 -14.08
N ALA A 713 -28.79 -31.78 -13.60
CA ALA A 713 -28.73 -30.81 -12.50
C ALA A 713 -28.60 -31.47 -11.10
N PHE A 714 -27.60 -32.33 -10.92
CA PHE A 714 -27.31 -32.98 -9.64
C PHE A 714 -25.83 -33.39 -9.52
N TRP A 715 -25.30 -33.30 -8.30
CA TRP A 715 -23.93 -33.71 -7.96
C TRP A 715 -23.73 -35.22 -8.13
N GLN A 716 -22.58 -35.60 -8.68
CA GLN A 716 -22.21 -36.98 -8.98
C GLN A 716 -20.77 -37.23 -8.53
N THR A 717 -20.56 -38.11 -7.54
CA THR A 717 -19.21 -38.48 -7.08
C THR A 717 -18.54 -39.44 -8.07
N GLN A 718 -17.31 -39.14 -8.43
CA GLN A 718 -16.44 -39.88 -9.34
C GLN A 718 -15.24 -40.42 -8.57
N TRP A 719 -14.67 -41.51 -9.11
CA TRP A 719 -13.56 -42.26 -8.53
C TRP A 719 -12.58 -42.59 -9.65
N VAL A 720 -11.30 -42.22 -9.48
CA VAL A 720 -10.26 -42.34 -10.50
C VAL A 720 -8.97 -42.86 -9.87
N THR A 721 -8.54 -44.04 -10.30
CA THR A 721 -7.30 -44.66 -9.83
C THR A 721 -6.09 -44.12 -10.60
N ILE A 722 -5.19 -43.47 -9.88
CA ILE A 722 -3.98 -42.82 -10.39
C ILE A 722 -2.77 -43.67 -10.00
N GLN A 723 -2.06 -44.21 -10.99
CA GLN A 723 -0.97 -45.16 -10.76
C GLN A 723 0.31 -44.49 -10.25
N ALA A 724 1.05 -45.21 -9.41
CA ALA A 724 2.33 -44.79 -8.83
C ALA A 724 3.30 -44.22 -9.87
N THR A 725 3.50 -42.90 -9.82
CA THR A 725 4.32 -42.14 -10.76
C THR A 725 5.32 -41.28 -9.98
N ARG A 726 6.57 -41.19 -10.44
CA ARG A 726 7.57 -40.30 -9.83
C ARG A 726 7.21 -38.86 -10.14
N ASN A 727 7.33 -37.97 -9.15
CA ASN A 727 6.96 -36.56 -9.24
C ASN A 727 5.53 -36.40 -9.81
N LEU A 728 4.58 -37.16 -9.26
CA LEU A 728 3.20 -37.22 -9.73
C LEU A 728 2.53 -35.84 -9.64
N VAL A 729 1.96 -35.41 -10.77
CA VAL A 729 1.07 -34.25 -10.87
C VAL A 729 -0.29 -34.74 -11.34
N ILE A 730 -1.35 -34.24 -10.72
CA ILE A 730 -2.75 -34.45 -11.09
C ILE A 730 -3.35 -33.09 -11.47
N GLU A 731 -4.07 -33.02 -12.59
CA GLU A 731 -4.76 -31.81 -13.06
C GLU A 731 -6.27 -32.03 -13.20
N PHE A 732 -7.07 -31.05 -12.78
CA PHE A 732 -8.49 -30.89 -13.09
C PHE A 732 -8.66 -29.73 -14.07
N GLN A 733 -8.88 -30.05 -15.35
CA GLN A 733 -9.08 -29.07 -16.41
C GLN A 733 -10.55 -29.01 -16.83
N ALA A 734 -11.24 -27.92 -16.49
CA ALA A 734 -12.49 -27.55 -17.11
C ALA A 734 -12.23 -26.93 -18.50
N ILE A 735 -13.15 -27.16 -19.43
CA ILE A 735 -13.09 -26.67 -20.82
C ILE A 735 -14.47 -26.13 -21.18
N ARG A 736 -14.57 -24.86 -21.59
CA ARG A 736 -15.84 -24.21 -21.92
C ARG A 736 -16.38 -24.60 -23.30
N GLY A 737 -17.68 -24.91 -23.35
CA GLY A 737 -18.40 -25.30 -24.55
C GLY A 737 -18.84 -24.13 -25.44
N TRP A 738 -20.00 -24.29 -26.10
CA TRP A 738 -20.67 -23.20 -26.84
C TRP A 738 -21.84 -22.59 -26.04
N GLY A 739 -22.22 -23.17 -24.90
CA GLY A 739 -23.21 -22.62 -24.00
C GLY A 739 -22.75 -21.33 -23.33
N TYR A 740 -23.71 -20.44 -23.08
CA TYR A 740 -23.59 -19.30 -22.16
C TYR A 740 -24.45 -19.50 -20.89
N ARG A 741 -24.92 -20.75 -20.71
CA ARG A 741 -25.74 -21.29 -19.63
C ARG A 741 -25.38 -22.79 -19.52
N SER A 742 -24.23 -23.09 -18.93
CA SER A 742 -23.62 -24.42 -18.97
C SER A 742 -22.40 -24.51 -18.04
N ASP A 743 -22.63 -24.66 -16.74
CA ASP A 743 -21.57 -24.47 -15.74
C ASP A 743 -20.99 -25.81 -15.27
N ILE A 744 -19.67 -25.83 -15.07
CA ILE A 744 -18.92 -27.01 -14.63
C ILE A 744 -18.45 -26.72 -13.21
N ALA A 745 -18.86 -27.54 -12.24
CA ALA A 745 -18.45 -27.41 -10.85
C ALA A 745 -17.87 -28.73 -10.31
N ILE A 746 -16.90 -28.63 -9.40
CA ILE A 746 -16.35 -29.74 -8.62
C ILE A 746 -16.30 -29.38 -7.15
N ASP A 747 -16.40 -30.41 -6.31
CA ASP A 747 -16.41 -30.30 -4.86
C ASP A 747 -15.87 -31.59 -4.22
N ASN A 748 -15.53 -31.55 -2.93
CA ASN A 748 -15.15 -32.69 -2.10
C ASN A 748 -14.00 -33.53 -2.72
N VAL A 749 -13.07 -32.83 -3.39
CA VAL A 749 -11.91 -33.42 -4.07
C VAL A 749 -10.99 -34.04 -3.02
N SER A 750 -10.82 -35.36 -3.07
CA SER A 750 -10.09 -36.12 -2.05
C SER A 750 -9.07 -37.07 -2.69
N LEU A 751 -7.91 -37.19 -2.06
CA LEU A 751 -6.85 -38.12 -2.44
C LEU A 751 -6.62 -39.10 -1.29
N PHE A 752 -6.74 -40.39 -1.57
CA PHE A 752 -6.48 -41.48 -0.61
C PHE A 752 -5.36 -42.41 -1.12
N PRO A 753 -4.49 -42.94 -0.25
CA PRO A 753 -3.51 -43.96 -0.64
C PRO A 753 -4.18 -45.26 -1.14
N GLY A 754 -3.65 -45.84 -2.22
CA GLY A 754 -4.14 -47.08 -2.82
C GLY A 754 -5.01 -46.86 -4.06
N ASN A 755 -5.76 -47.89 -4.44
CA ASN A 755 -6.63 -47.86 -5.63
C ASN A 755 -8.09 -47.62 -5.24
N CYS A 756 -8.83 -46.93 -6.11
CA CYS A 756 -10.29 -47.07 -6.20
C CYS A 756 -10.65 -48.34 -6.98
#